data_AF-A0A9E3HDE2-F1
#
_entry.id   AF-A0A9E3HDE2-F1
#
_cell.length_a   1.000
_cell.length_b   1.000
_cell.length_c   1.000
_cell.angle_alpha   90.00
_cell.angle_beta   90.00
_cell.angle_gamma   90.00
#
_symmetry.space_group_name_H-M   'P 1'
#
loop_
_entity.id
_entity.type
_entity.pdbx_description
1 polymer ?
#
loop_
_entity_poly.entity_id
_entity_poly.type
_entity_poly.pdbx_seq_one_letter_code
_entity_poly.pdbx_strand_id
1 'polypeptide(L)'
;MTKLNHSSIGNFIAGSAGLLCAVCLYSTVTSQNQNVKSFALNLAMLSGGVALSSYAVDRVSRDSIDYQINDLISKHQSDLTLTKQNLNKVTGENQNNLNRINELELQLNSQNDELVKLQTCAKVLKGQSEIKINELTNRLNTKDTSVDELKLTIKQAFWQVTRDRIHTDYERLGDLIAKKLKRKDFENVHEQLREFYQQLKNNHAYHCELLSEINEVDINSETFEEELVNIFFTVSDQTAALKVRLRNLLHLDVKQTLEDALEELNVRRDPKQFVPRDKVISNLDKFQQGSLDDIKKLKNSFNLNKAGFEELKEQVADLLDEIDSKNLEISDLKERVKLLEKEVDRPKQFLGKGTYAEIGNRINTYYYEAYRVRLDAQEWRETDTGYVLVYSFVRAPGLTIDQLEQNNSIANIASLTNALYKTLPKFDINYQIGYLTLTVTTREAPKKDKSKEEIDKIWIPASKFESYVRRWERVRISAGSTGGKSPTAKNLALAIMNARQGQGEIRLYDPQHGSKKDYWDMPKRGTSHKDNVQGIKELCELLDERTKSLQASHHFVLYIFDEIDSTIAQERESNGYYYFKDKVTYSLKQASHQNIGCIYIGQSCDADTVPGMRWSDWTSAVQLHIGANAKLWINNPKSALGDAKETLLKQYAKIQEYCDQKNEELGLDIFTDATAYRFALAVPLNGLPKFIQLPDFDHYDYYELMSTNTQFQNSSYYLKNSEIEDENEDFESTVTCPKCGSTKAKKNGSPEANEGFQKYQCKNCGHNFKIDMNSTNSN
;
A
#
# COMPACT_ATOMS: atom_id res chain seq x y z
N MET A 1 68.43 -24.30 -54.02
CA MET A 1 69.01 -23.48 -55.11
C MET A 1 70.48 -23.85 -55.26
N THR A 2 70.88 -24.06 -56.51
CA THR A 2 72.18 -24.52 -56.99
C THR A 2 73.34 -23.65 -56.51
N LYS A 3 74.33 -24.24 -55.81
CA LYS A 3 75.66 -23.64 -55.62
C LYS A 3 76.28 -23.45 -57.01
N LEU A 4 76.23 -22.23 -57.54
CA LEU A 4 76.97 -21.88 -58.75
C LEU A 4 78.47 -22.02 -58.46
N ASN A 5 79.10 -22.98 -59.14
CA ASN A 5 80.52 -23.32 -59.08
C ASN A 5 81.41 -22.22 -59.70
N HIS A 6 81.31 -20.98 -59.23
CA HIS A 6 82.25 -19.91 -59.64
C HIS A 6 83.63 -20.05 -58.98
N SER A 7 83.72 -20.75 -57.83
CA SER A 7 84.99 -20.91 -57.10
C SER A 7 86.01 -21.83 -57.78
N SER A 8 85.57 -22.84 -58.54
CA SER A 8 86.51 -23.79 -59.16
C SER A 8 87.25 -23.17 -60.34
N ILE A 9 86.59 -22.30 -61.11
CA ILE A 9 87.17 -21.64 -62.28
C ILE A 9 88.16 -20.54 -61.84
N GLY A 10 87.80 -19.72 -60.84
CA GLY A 10 88.69 -18.68 -60.31
C GLY A 10 89.97 -19.25 -59.68
N ASN A 11 89.83 -20.30 -58.86
CA ASN A 11 90.98 -20.98 -58.25
C ASN A 11 91.85 -21.71 -59.27
N PHE A 12 91.24 -22.27 -60.32
CA PHE A 12 91.99 -22.90 -61.42
C PHE A 12 92.81 -21.86 -62.19
N ILE A 13 92.21 -20.74 -62.60
CA ILE A 13 92.90 -19.67 -63.33
C ILE A 13 94.04 -19.07 -62.49
N ALA A 14 93.79 -18.77 -61.21
CA ALA A 14 94.82 -18.24 -60.31
C ALA A 14 95.95 -19.26 -60.07
N GLY A 15 95.62 -20.54 -59.90
CA GLY A 15 96.59 -21.62 -59.73
C GLY A 15 97.45 -21.87 -60.98
N SER A 16 96.82 -21.91 -62.17
CA SER A 16 97.53 -22.05 -63.44
C SER A 16 98.43 -20.85 -63.73
N ALA A 17 97.95 -19.62 -63.51
CA ALA A 17 98.74 -18.41 -63.69
C ALA A 17 99.90 -18.32 -62.67
N GLY A 18 99.69 -18.74 -61.42
CA GLY A 18 100.74 -18.82 -60.40
C GLY A 18 101.84 -19.83 -60.75
N LEU A 19 101.45 -21.01 -61.26
CA LEU A 19 102.40 -22.01 -61.78
C LEU A 19 103.19 -21.48 -62.97
N LEU A 20 102.53 -20.82 -63.92
CA LEU A 20 103.17 -20.19 -65.07
C LEU A 20 104.17 -19.12 -64.64
N CYS A 21 103.80 -18.29 -63.65
CA CYS A 21 104.69 -17.30 -63.06
C CYS A 21 105.93 -17.95 -62.42
N ALA A 22 105.75 -18.99 -61.62
CA ALA A 22 106.86 -19.72 -60.99
C ALA A 22 107.82 -20.35 -62.01
N VAL A 23 107.27 -20.98 -63.08
CA VAL A 23 108.07 -21.55 -64.17
C VAL A 23 108.83 -20.46 -64.94
N CYS A 24 108.19 -19.32 -65.18
CA CYS A 24 108.82 -18.19 -65.85
C CYS A 24 109.94 -17.57 -64.99
N LEU A 25 109.70 -17.36 -63.69
CA LEU A 25 110.73 -16.90 -62.75
C LEU A 25 111.90 -17.89 -62.68
N TYR A 26 111.64 -19.19 -62.62
CA TYR A 26 112.67 -20.21 -62.67
C TYR A 26 113.49 -20.14 -63.98
N SER A 27 112.83 -19.91 -65.12
CA SER A 27 113.49 -19.71 -66.41
C SER A 27 114.36 -18.44 -66.47
N THR A 28 113.94 -17.35 -65.82
CA THR A 28 114.77 -16.12 -65.73
C THR A 28 116.08 -16.33 -64.96
N VAL A 29 116.06 -17.19 -63.94
CA VAL A 29 117.23 -17.49 -63.10
C VAL A 29 118.19 -18.45 -63.81
N THR A 30 117.66 -19.39 -64.59
CA THR A 30 118.44 -20.51 -65.16
C THR A 30 118.94 -20.30 -66.60
N SER A 31 118.28 -19.46 -67.40
CA SER A 31 118.69 -19.22 -68.80
C SER A 31 119.95 -18.34 -68.91
N GLN A 32 120.85 -18.62 -69.86
CA GLN A 32 122.01 -17.76 -70.15
C GLN A 32 121.73 -16.72 -71.26
N ASN A 33 120.57 -16.77 -71.91
CA ASN A 33 120.21 -15.85 -73.00
C ASN A 33 119.41 -14.65 -72.47
N GLN A 34 119.96 -13.44 -72.65
CA GLN A 34 119.38 -12.17 -72.16
C GLN A 34 117.95 -11.93 -72.68
N ASN A 35 117.66 -12.26 -73.93
CA ASN A 35 116.33 -12.04 -74.53
C ASN A 35 115.28 -12.98 -73.91
N VAL A 36 115.68 -14.21 -73.58
CA VAL A 36 114.81 -15.19 -72.91
C VAL A 36 114.52 -14.75 -71.47
N LYS A 37 115.50 -14.16 -70.76
CA LYS A 37 115.27 -13.61 -69.42
C LYS A 37 114.27 -12.46 -69.43
N SER A 38 114.42 -11.48 -70.32
CA SER A 38 113.51 -10.34 -70.38
C SER A 38 112.08 -10.78 -70.74
N PHE A 39 111.94 -11.72 -71.67
CA PHE A 39 110.64 -12.28 -72.03
C PHE A 39 110.00 -13.06 -70.87
N ALA A 40 110.76 -13.95 -70.22
CA ALA A 40 110.27 -14.73 -69.10
C ALA A 40 109.91 -13.86 -67.88
N LEU A 41 110.64 -12.76 -67.64
CA LEU A 41 110.33 -11.84 -66.55
C LEU A 41 109.02 -11.07 -66.82
N ASN A 42 108.82 -10.58 -68.04
CA ASN A 42 107.58 -9.92 -68.43
C ASN A 42 106.39 -10.87 -68.34
N LEU A 43 106.57 -12.13 -68.78
CA LEU A 43 105.54 -13.16 -68.69
C LEU A 43 105.24 -13.56 -67.24
N ALA A 44 106.26 -13.58 -66.37
CA ALA A 44 106.09 -13.79 -64.92
C ALA A 44 105.32 -12.64 -64.26
N MET A 45 105.62 -11.38 -64.57
CA MET A 45 104.90 -10.24 -64.01
C MET A 45 103.43 -10.20 -64.48
N LEU A 46 103.17 -10.49 -65.76
CA LEU A 46 101.81 -10.56 -66.29
C LEU A 46 101.01 -11.71 -65.66
N SER A 47 101.59 -12.92 -65.60
CA SER A 47 100.93 -14.08 -64.99
C SER A 47 100.74 -13.93 -63.48
N GLY A 48 101.70 -13.33 -62.78
CA GLY A 48 101.57 -12.96 -61.36
C GLY A 48 100.47 -11.92 -61.11
N GLY A 49 100.37 -10.90 -61.97
CA GLY A 49 99.29 -9.90 -61.91
C GLY A 49 97.91 -10.52 -62.13
N VAL A 50 97.78 -11.43 -63.10
CA VAL A 50 96.52 -12.17 -63.34
C VAL A 50 96.16 -13.04 -62.13
N ALA A 51 97.12 -13.77 -61.54
CA ALA A 51 96.85 -14.62 -60.39
C ALA A 51 96.37 -13.84 -59.15
N LEU A 52 97.01 -12.71 -58.85
CA LEU A 52 96.64 -11.86 -57.71
C LEU A 52 95.29 -11.15 -57.94
N SER A 53 95.04 -10.65 -59.15
CA SER A 53 93.78 -9.98 -59.47
C SER A 53 92.58 -10.95 -59.42
N SER A 54 92.72 -12.16 -59.97
CA SER A 54 91.67 -13.20 -59.88
C SER A 54 91.40 -13.63 -58.43
N TYR A 55 92.44 -13.76 -57.60
CA TYR A 55 92.28 -14.11 -56.18
C TYR A 55 91.57 -13.01 -55.37
N ALA A 56 91.93 -11.73 -55.62
CA ALA A 56 91.29 -10.60 -54.95
C ALA A 56 89.80 -10.45 -55.32
N VAL A 57 89.46 -10.61 -56.61
CA VAL A 57 88.07 -10.52 -57.11
C VAL A 57 87.20 -11.64 -56.54
N ASP A 58 87.71 -12.88 -56.47
CA ASP A 58 86.97 -14.01 -55.87
C ASP A 58 86.74 -13.82 -54.36
N ARG A 59 87.70 -13.24 -53.64
CA ARG A 59 87.52 -12.97 -52.20
C ARG A 59 86.50 -11.85 -51.93
N VAL A 60 86.61 -10.73 -52.62
CA VAL A 60 85.70 -9.58 -52.43
C VAL A 60 84.26 -9.91 -52.85
N SER A 61 84.10 -10.70 -53.93
CA SER A 61 82.77 -11.14 -54.37
C SER A 61 82.12 -12.12 -53.40
N ARG A 62 82.88 -13.05 -52.81
CA ARG A 62 82.36 -13.95 -51.76
C ARG A 62 81.93 -13.19 -50.52
N ASP A 63 82.75 -12.27 -50.03
CA ASP A 63 82.42 -11.50 -48.81
C ASP A 63 81.15 -10.64 -49.02
N SER A 64 80.95 -10.07 -50.22
CA SER A 64 79.73 -9.33 -50.56
C SER A 64 78.50 -10.23 -50.71
N ILE A 65 78.65 -11.43 -51.27
CA ILE A 65 77.56 -12.39 -51.45
C ILE A 65 77.16 -12.98 -50.09
N ASP A 66 78.13 -13.34 -49.26
CA ASP A 66 77.88 -13.89 -47.93
C ASP A 66 77.21 -12.85 -47.02
N TYR A 67 77.58 -11.56 -47.12
CA TYR A 67 76.89 -10.49 -46.40
C TYR A 67 75.43 -10.34 -46.85
N GLN A 68 75.17 -10.29 -48.16
CA GLN A 68 73.81 -10.15 -48.69
C GLN A 68 72.95 -11.37 -48.35
N ILE A 69 73.50 -12.58 -48.44
CA ILE A 69 72.79 -13.82 -48.07
C ILE A 69 72.48 -13.83 -46.57
N ASN A 70 73.43 -13.43 -45.71
CA ASN A 70 73.20 -13.42 -44.26
C ASN A 70 72.18 -12.36 -43.84
N ASP A 71 72.18 -11.16 -44.46
CA ASP A 71 71.13 -10.16 -44.23
C ASP A 71 69.74 -10.69 -44.62
N LEU A 72 69.63 -11.34 -45.79
CA LEU A 72 68.38 -11.91 -46.30
C LEU A 72 67.89 -13.09 -45.43
N ILE A 73 68.80 -13.95 -44.96
CA ILE A 73 68.49 -15.04 -44.02
C ILE A 73 68.02 -14.47 -42.69
N SER A 74 68.69 -13.45 -42.16
CA SER A 74 68.33 -12.85 -40.87
C SER A 74 66.95 -12.18 -40.91
N LYS A 75 66.63 -11.47 -42.00
CA LYS A 75 65.30 -10.87 -42.23
C LYS A 75 64.23 -11.95 -42.32
N HIS A 76 64.42 -12.97 -43.16
CA HIS A 76 63.44 -14.06 -43.26
C HIS A 76 63.31 -14.89 -41.98
N GLN A 77 64.36 -15.07 -41.19
CA GLN A 77 64.26 -15.70 -39.88
C GLN A 77 63.45 -14.85 -38.91
N SER A 78 63.63 -13.53 -38.91
CA SER A 78 62.84 -12.62 -38.08
C SER A 78 61.35 -12.64 -38.45
N ASP A 79 61.03 -12.58 -39.75
CA ASP A 79 59.66 -12.66 -40.26
C ASP A 79 59.00 -14.01 -39.94
N LEU A 80 59.76 -15.11 -40.07
CA LEU A 80 59.25 -16.45 -39.78
C LEU A 80 59.01 -16.64 -38.27
N THR A 81 59.82 -16.01 -37.42
CA THR A 81 59.64 -16.01 -35.96
C THR A 81 58.41 -15.18 -35.57
N LEU A 82 58.24 -13.99 -36.15
CA LEU A 82 57.07 -13.14 -35.97
C LEU A 82 55.79 -13.86 -36.43
N THR A 83 55.84 -14.51 -37.59
CA THR A 83 54.70 -15.26 -38.15
C THR A 83 54.36 -16.46 -37.27
N LYS A 84 55.35 -17.18 -36.72
CA LYS A 84 55.12 -18.26 -35.75
C LYS A 84 54.50 -17.76 -34.44
N GLN A 85 54.94 -16.61 -33.94
CA GLN A 85 54.35 -16.00 -32.75
C GLN A 85 52.89 -15.59 -32.98
N ASN A 86 52.60 -14.97 -34.13
CA ASN A 86 51.24 -14.62 -34.53
C ASN A 86 50.37 -15.87 -34.71
N LEU A 87 50.89 -16.93 -35.33
CA LEU A 87 50.16 -18.19 -35.50
C LEU A 87 49.89 -18.87 -34.17
N ASN A 88 50.83 -18.87 -33.22
CA ASN A 88 50.59 -19.39 -31.87
C ASN A 88 49.55 -18.58 -31.11
N LYS A 89 49.56 -17.25 -31.26
CA LYS A 89 48.56 -16.36 -30.66
C LYS A 89 47.15 -16.63 -31.21
N VAL A 90 47.01 -16.70 -32.53
CA VAL A 90 45.74 -17.04 -33.20
C VAL A 90 45.28 -18.46 -32.83
N THR A 91 46.20 -19.41 -32.71
CA THR A 91 45.87 -20.79 -32.28
C THR A 91 45.36 -20.81 -30.83
N GLY A 92 45.97 -20.04 -29.93
CA GLY A 92 45.51 -19.88 -28.54
C GLY A 92 44.15 -19.19 -28.44
N GLU A 93 43.90 -18.15 -29.24
CA GLU A 93 42.60 -17.47 -29.34
C GLU A 93 41.52 -18.43 -29.88
N ASN A 94 41.83 -19.23 -30.89
CA ASN A 94 40.91 -20.25 -31.40
C ASN A 94 40.60 -21.34 -30.38
N GLN A 95 41.58 -21.77 -29.57
CA GLN A 95 41.35 -22.74 -28.49
C GLN A 95 40.44 -22.15 -27.40
N ASN A 96 40.64 -20.88 -27.03
CA ASN A 96 39.77 -20.18 -26.10
C ASN A 96 38.35 -20.01 -26.64
N ASN A 97 38.20 -19.70 -27.93
CA ASN A 97 36.90 -19.62 -28.57
C ASN A 97 36.20 -20.99 -28.61
N LEU A 98 36.93 -22.07 -28.88
CA LEU A 98 36.40 -23.44 -28.82
C LEU A 98 35.91 -23.81 -27.41
N ASN A 99 36.66 -23.43 -26.37
CA ASN A 99 36.24 -23.63 -24.98
C ASN A 99 34.96 -22.83 -24.65
N ARG A 100 34.85 -21.58 -25.12
CA ARG A 100 33.63 -20.77 -24.95
C ARG A 100 32.44 -21.35 -25.70
N ILE A 101 32.64 -21.90 -26.89
CA ILE A 101 31.57 -22.60 -27.64
C ILE A 101 31.08 -23.82 -26.86
N ASN A 102 31.98 -24.65 -26.33
CA ASN A 102 31.61 -25.79 -25.51
C ASN A 102 30.88 -25.39 -24.23
N GLU A 103 31.31 -24.30 -23.58
CA GLU A 103 30.64 -23.76 -22.39
C GLU A 103 29.24 -23.23 -22.72
N LEU A 104 29.08 -22.55 -23.86
CA LEU A 104 27.78 -22.11 -24.36
C LEU A 104 26.87 -23.27 -24.73
N GLU A 105 27.39 -24.35 -25.32
CA GLU A 105 26.61 -25.57 -25.60
C GLU A 105 26.14 -26.25 -24.31
N LEU A 106 26.96 -26.30 -23.27
CA LEU A 106 26.57 -26.82 -21.96
C LEU A 106 25.48 -25.95 -21.31
N GLN A 107 25.61 -24.62 -21.39
CA GLN A 107 24.58 -23.70 -20.90
C GLN A 107 23.27 -23.84 -21.69
N LEU A 108 23.36 -23.97 -23.01
CA LEU A 108 22.19 -24.17 -23.88
C LEU A 108 21.46 -25.46 -23.52
N ASN A 109 22.20 -26.56 -23.32
CA ASN A 109 21.62 -27.85 -22.92
C ASN A 109 20.95 -27.78 -21.54
N SER A 110 21.59 -27.11 -20.57
CA SER A 110 21.00 -26.88 -19.24
C SER A 110 19.71 -26.05 -19.31
N GLN A 111 19.70 -24.98 -20.11
CA GLN A 111 18.50 -24.17 -20.31
C GLN A 111 17.40 -24.94 -21.04
N ASN A 112 17.75 -25.83 -21.98
CA ASN A 112 16.79 -26.67 -22.67
C ASN A 112 16.14 -27.68 -21.71
N ASP A 113 16.91 -28.25 -20.78
CA ASP A 113 16.39 -29.13 -19.71
C ASP A 113 15.44 -28.39 -18.76
N GLU A 114 15.74 -27.13 -18.42
CA GLU A 114 14.83 -26.27 -17.65
C GLU A 114 13.54 -25.96 -18.43
N LEU A 115 13.66 -25.69 -19.74
CA LEU A 115 12.51 -25.47 -20.62
C LEU A 115 11.60 -26.69 -20.68
N VAL A 116 12.18 -27.89 -20.77
CA VAL A 116 11.44 -29.16 -20.73
C VAL A 116 10.71 -29.31 -19.38
N LYS A 117 11.39 -29.05 -18.25
CA LYS A 117 10.76 -29.08 -16.91
C LYS A 117 9.61 -28.08 -16.78
N LEU A 118 9.79 -26.85 -17.28
CA LEU A 118 8.74 -25.82 -17.29
C LEU A 118 7.57 -26.21 -18.18
N GLN A 119 7.81 -26.80 -19.35
CA GLN A 119 6.74 -27.33 -20.21
C GLN A 119 5.98 -28.47 -19.53
N THR A 120 6.66 -29.38 -18.82
CA THR A 120 5.99 -30.43 -18.05
C THR A 120 5.16 -29.83 -16.91
N CYS A 121 5.70 -28.86 -16.18
CA CYS A 121 4.98 -28.17 -15.10
C CYS A 121 3.75 -27.42 -15.62
N ALA A 122 3.87 -26.72 -16.75
CA ALA A 122 2.76 -26.04 -17.42
C ALA A 122 1.67 -27.03 -17.87
N LYS A 123 2.04 -28.20 -18.39
CA LYS A 123 1.07 -29.26 -18.74
C LYS A 123 0.34 -29.79 -17.50
N VAL A 124 1.04 -29.99 -16.38
CA VAL A 124 0.45 -30.43 -15.11
C VAL A 124 -0.52 -29.37 -14.57
N LEU A 125 -0.11 -28.09 -14.55
CA LEU A 125 -0.95 -26.98 -14.13
C LEU A 125 -2.20 -26.84 -15.01
N LYS A 126 -2.04 -27.01 -16.34
CA LYS A 126 -3.17 -26.99 -17.26
C LYS A 126 -4.15 -28.12 -16.97
N GLY A 127 -3.67 -29.35 -16.76
CA GLY A 127 -4.50 -30.49 -16.36
C GLY A 127 -5.22 -30.25 -15.03
N GLN A 128 -4.54 -29.69 -14.02
CA GLN A 128 -5.17 -29.32 -12.74
C GLN A 128 -6.24 -28.23 -12.90
N SER A 129 -6.00 -27.25 -13.78
CA SER A 129 -6.97 -26.19 -14.06
C SER A 129 -8.21 -26.74 -14.77
N GLU A 130 -8.05 -27.66 -15.74
CA GLU A 130 -9.17 -28.31 -16.42
C GLU A 130 -9.98 -29.18 -15.45
N ILE A 131 -9.33 -29.89 -14.52
CA ILE A 131 -10.02 -30.64 -13.46
C ILE A 131 -10.83 -29.70 -12.57
N LYS A 132 -10.25 -28.57 -12.12
CA LYS A 132 -10.97 -27.58 -11.29
C LYS A 132 -12.10 -26.90 -12.05
N ILE A 133 -11.92 -26.59 -13.34
CA ILE A 133 -12.97 -26.02 -14.18
C ILE A 133 -14.10 -27.02 -14.33
N ASN A 134 -13.82 -28.31 -14.56
CA ASN A 134 -14.83 -29.34 -14.62
C ASN A 134 -15.54 -29.54 -13.26
N GLU A 135 -14.80 -29.46 -12.14
CA GLU A 135 -15.39 -29.51 -10.81
C GLU A 135 -16.30 -28.32 -10.53
N LEU A 136 -15.86 -27.09 -10.86
CA LEU A 136 -16.67 -25.87 -10.73
C LEU A 136 -17.87 -25.89 -11.65
N THR A 137 -17.72 -26.37 -12.89
CA THR A 137 -18.81 -26.53 -13.84
C THR A 137 -19.81 -27.57 -13.35
N ASN A 138 -19.35 -28.68 -12.74
CA ASN A 138 -20.24 -29.65 -12.10
C ASN A 138 -20.97 -29.07 -10.88
N ARG A 139 -20.30 -28.23 -10.07
CA ARG A 139 -20.93 -27.51 -8.96
C ARG A 139 -21.90 -26.41 -9.42
N LEU A 140 -21.69 -25.82 -10.58
CA LEU A 140 -22.62 -24.89 -11.22
C LEU A 140 -23.81 -25.60 -11.84
N ASN A 141 -23.60 -26.82 -12.38
CA ASN A 141 -24.64 -27.62 -13.01
C ASN A 141 -25.48 -28.43 -12.02
N THR A 142 -25.02 -28.62 -10.78
CA THR A 142 -25.91 -29.01 -9.67
C THR A 142 -26.85 -27.83 -9.40
N LYS A 143 -28.03 -27.85 -10.04
CA LYS A 143 -29.13 -26.92 -9.79
C LYS A 143 -29.28 -26.70 -8.29
N ASP A 144 -29.40 -25.45 -7.89
CA ASP A 144 -29.59 -25.03 -6.51
C ASP A 144 -30.97 -25.50 -6.03
N THR A 145 -31.06 -26.75 -5.57
CA THR A 145 -32.31 -27.37 -5.08
C THR A 145 -32.85 -26.69 -3.83
N SER A 146 -32.05 -25.82 -3.20
CA SER A 146 -32.42 -25.07 -2.00
C SER A 146 -33.61 -24.11 -2.23
N VAL A 147 -33.73 -23.54 -3.44
CA VAL A 147 -34.83 -22.62 -3.78
C VAL A 147 -36.13 -23.40 -3.95
N ASP A 148 -36.09 -24.54 -4.63
CA ASP A 148 -37.26 -25.40 -4.83
C ASP A 148 -37.73 -26.03 -3.50
N GLU A 149 -36.79 -26.43 -2.63
CA GLU A 149 -37.06 -26.89 -1.27
C GLU A 149 -37.70 -25.79 -0.40
N LEU A 150 -37.22 -24.55 -0.52
CA LEU A 150 -37.78 -23.40 0.19
C LEU A 150 -39.21 -23.12 -0.26
N LYS A 151 -39.47 -23.10 -1.57
CA LYS A 151 -40.82 -22.89 -2.09
C LYS A 151 -41.78 -24.00 -1.68
N LEU A 152 -41.34 -25.26 -1.67
CA LEU A 152 -42.14 -26.38 -1.16
C LEU A 152 -42.48 -26.21 0.33
N THR A 153 -41.54 -25.72 1.13
CA THR A 153 -41.74 -25.42 2.56
C THR A 153 -42.76 -24.30 2.75
N ILE A 154 -42.68 -23.24 1.96
CA ILE A 154 -43.65 -22.12 1.98
C ILE A 154 -45.05 -22.61 1.63
N LYS A 155 -45.19 -23.42 0.57
CA LYS A 155 -46.47 -24.02 0.15
C LYS A 155 -47.12 -24.82 1.28
N GLN A 156 -46.33 -25.67 1.96
CA GLN A 156 -46.81 -26.46 3.11
C GLN A 156 -47.26 -25.58 4.28
N ALA A 157 -46.50 -24.52 4.59
CA ALA A 157 -46.85 -23.59 5.66
C ALA A 157 -48.17 -22.85 5.37
N PHE A 158 -48.36 -22.34 4.14
CA PHE A 158 -49.61 -21.69 3.73
C PHE A 158 -50.81 -22.63 3.81
N TRP A 159 -50.65 -23.88 3.36
CA TRP A 159 -51.69 -24.90 3.47
C TRP A 159 -52.10 -25.15 4.93
N GLN A 160 -51.11 -25.33 5.82
CA GLN A 160 -51.37 -25.61 7.23
C GLN A 160 -52.09 -24.43 7.92
N VAL A 161 -51.60 -23.21 7.73
CA VAL A 161 -52.20 -22.01 8.35
C VAL A 161 -53.63 -21.79 7.84
N THR A 162 -53.87 -21.96 6.53
CA THR A 162 -55.21 -21.81 5.94
C THR A 162 -56.17 -22.87 6.47
N ARG A 163 -55.73 -24.13 6.54
CA ARG A 163 -56.51 -25.24 7.10
C ARG A 163 -56.90 -24.99 8.55
N ASP A 164 -55.92 -24.66 9.39
CA ASP A 164 -56.13 -24.47 10.83
C ASP A 164 -57.10 -23.31 11.09
N ARG A 165 -57.04 -22.26 10.25
CA ARG A 165 -57.97 -21.14 10.30
C ARG A 165 -59.39 -21.52 9.89
N ILE A 166 -59.56 -22.23 8.77
CA ILE A 166 -60.87 -22.74 8.34
C ILE A 166 -61.48 -23.57 9.47
N HIS A 167 -60.75 -24.57 9.96
CA HIS A 167 -61.24 -25.43 11.04
C HIS A 167 -61.65 -24.63 12.27
N THR A 168 -60.76 -23.79 12.78
CA THR A 168 -60.99 -23.03 14.02
C THR A 168 -62.15 -22.05 13.90
N ASP A 169 -62.24 -21.31 12.80
CA ASP A 169 -63.26 -20.28 12.63
C ASP A 169 -64.64 -20.88 12.36
N TYR A 170 -64.72 -21.91 11.53
CA TYR A 170 -66.00 -22.55 11.23
C TYR A 170 -66.55 -23.38 12.40
N GLU A 171 -65.71 -24.09 13.15
CA GLU A 171 -66.15 -24.78 14.37
C GLU A 171 -66.64 -23.77 15.42
N ARG A 172 -65.89 -22.70 15.68
CA ARG A 172 -66.29 -21.68 16.66
C ARG A 172 -67.60 -21.00 16.28
N LEU A 173 -67.78 -20.67 15.00
CA LEU A 173 -69.02 -20.07 14.50
C LEU A 173 -70.19 -21.06 14.59
N GLY A 174 -69.98 -22.32 14.19
CA GLY A 174 -70.98 -23.38 14.27
C GLY A 174 -71.43 -23.65 15.71
N ASP A 175 -70.49 -23.77 16.63
CA ASP A 175 -70.76 -23.95 18.06
C ASP A 175 -71.52 -22.77 18.66
N LEU A 176 -71.15 -21.54 18.27
CA LEU A 176 -71.83 -20.34 18.74
C LEU A 176 -73.29 -20.35 18.28
N ILE A 177 -73.55 -20.65 17.01
CA ILE A 177 -74.91 -20.72 16.47
C ILE A 177 -75.71 -21.84 17.16
N ALA A 178 -75.12 -23.03 17.32
CA ALA A 178 -75.76 -24.15 17.99
C ALA A 178 -76.11 -23.85 19.46
N LYS A 179 -75.25 -23.11 20.18
CA LYS A 179 -75.53 -22.65 21.55
C LYS A 179 -76.65 -21.61 21.57
N LYS A 180 -76.72 -20.72 20.58
CA LYS A 180 -77.74 -19.66 20.49
C LYS A 180 -79.12 -20.18 20.11
N LEU A 181 -79.20 -21.17 19.22
CA LEU A 181 -80.44 -21.86 18.87
C LEU A 181 -81.09 -22.62 20.05
N LYS A 182 -80.32 -22.95 21.10
CA LYS A 182 -80.84 -23.59 22.32
C LYS A 182 -81.40 -22.59 23.35
N ARG A 183 -81.11 -21.30 23.21
CA ARG A 183 -81.55 -20.26 24.16
C ARG A 183 -82.89 -19.67 23.72
N LYS A 184 -83.80 -19.52 24.68
CA LYS A 184 -85.12 -18.88 24.48
C LYS A 184 -84.99 -17.40 24.13
N ASP A 185 -83.96 -16.74 24.65
CA ASP A 185 -83.73 -15.31 24.41
C ASP A 185 -83.56 -14.95 22.92
N PHE A 186 -83.23 -15.91 22.05
CA PHE A 186 -82.98 -15.67 20.62
C PHE A 186 -84.07 -16.25 19.70
N GLU A 187 -85.22 -16.66 20.24
CA GLU A 187 -86.28 -17.37 19.50
C GLU A 187 -86.75 -16.62 18.24
N ASN A 188 -86.79 -15.29 18.30
CA ASN A 188 -87.18 -14.40 17.19
C ASN A 188 -86.23 -14.45 15.98
N VAL A 189 -84.97 -14.86 16.18
CA VAL A 189 -83.93 -14.89 15.14
C VAL A 189 -83.55 -16.34 14.80
N HIS A 190 -84.23 -17.36 15.36
CA HIS A 190 -83.88 -18.77 15.14
C HIS A 190 -83.96 -19.20 13.67
N GLU A 191 -84.94 -18.71 12.91
CA GLU A 191 -85.07 -19.03 11.48
C GLU A 191 -83.88 -18.46 10.68
N GLN A 192 -83.57 -17.19 10.87
CA GLN A 192 -82.44 -16.50 10.24
C GLN A 192 -81.09 -17.12 10.67
N LEU A 193 -80.97 -17.59 11.91
CA LEU A 193 -79.78 -18.30 12.39
C LEU A 193 -79.65 -19.70 11.76
N ARG A 194 -80.75 -20.40 11.48
CA ARG A 194 -80.73 -21.69 10.75
C ARG A 194 -80.33 -21.50 9.29
N GLU A 195 -80.87 -20.48 8.63
CA GLU A 195 -80.47 -20.12 7.26
C GLU A 195 -78.99 -19.74 7.21
N PHE A 196 -78.53 -18.91 8.16
CA PHE A 196 -77.11 -18.54 8.26
C PHE A 196 -76.21 -19.75 8.56
N TYR A 197 -76.67 -20.71 9.37
CA TYR A 197 -75.94 -21.96 9.61
C TYR A 197 -75.80 -22.82 8.35
N GLN A 198 -76.83 -22.86 7.51
CA GLN A 198 -76.75 -23.56 6.22
C GLN A 198 -75.80 -22.84 5.26
N GLN A 199 -75.81 -21.50 5.23
CA GLN A 199 -74.84 -20.71 4.48
C GLN A 199 -73.40 -20.93 4.99
N LEU A 200 -73.21 -21.03 6.30
CA LEU A 200 -71.92 -21.34 6.92
C LEU A 200 -71.39 -22.70 6.44
N LYS A 201 -72.24 -23.74 6.37
CA LYS A 201 -71.85 -25.05 5.82
C LYS A 201 -71.46 -25.00 4.35
N ASN A 202 -72.19 -24.25 3.54
CA ASN A 202 -71.88 -24.09 2.11
C ASN A 202 -70.55 -23.36 1.91
N ASN A 203 -70.30 -22.29 2.67
CA ASN A 203 -69.02 -21.57 2.61
C ASN A 203 -67.85 -22.40 3.17
N HIS A 204 -68.09 -23.25 4.16
CA HIS A 204 -67.09 -24.19 4.66
C HIS A 204 -66.64 -25.17 3.56
N ALA A 205 -67.59 -25.73 2.80
CA ALA A 205 -67.27 -26.62 1.68
C ALA A 205 -66.44 -25.89 0.61
N TYR A 206 -66.85 -24.67 0.23
CA TYR A 206 -66.12 -23.84 -0.74
C TYR A 206 -64.71 -23.47 -0.27
N HIS A 207 -64.52 -23.12 1.01
CA HIS A 207 -63.18 -22.81 1.54
C HIS A 207 -62.29 -24.05 1.64
N CYS A 208 -62.86 -25.23 1.84
CA CYS A 208 -62.13 -26.49 1.75
C CYS A 208 -61.70 -26.82 0.31
N GLU A 209 -62.49 -26.43 -0.70
CA GLU A 209 -62.09 -26.54 -2.12
C GLU A 209 -60.92 -25.60 -2.45
N LEU A 210 -60.98 -24.34 -2.00
CA LEU A 210 -59.86 -23.40 -2.12
C LEU A 210 -58.59 -23.91 -1.41
N LEU A 211 -58.74 -24.61 -0.29
CA LEU A 211 -57.61 -25.25 0.39
C LEU A 211 -56.98 -26.38 -0.42
N SER A 212 -57.75 -27.12 -1.22
CA SER A 212 -57.18 -28.11 -2.15
C SER A 212 -56.43 -27.45 -3.31
N GLU A 213 -56.86 -26.28 -3.78
CA GLU A 213 -56.17 -25.52 -4.84
C GLU A 213 -54.75 -25.13 -4.44
N ILE A 214 -54.49 -24.83 -3.15
CA ILE A 214 -53.13 -24.59 -2.64
C ILE A 214 -52.19 -25.76 -2.95
N ASN A 215 -52.67 -27.00 -2.95
CA ASN A 215 -51.83 -28.16 -3.26
C ASN A 215 -51.55 -28.30 -4.75
N GLU A 216 -52.34 -27.69 -5.61
CA GLU A 216 -52.23 -27.78 -7.07
C GLU A 216 -51.36 -26.67 -7.69
N VAL A 217 -51.05 -25.60 -6.93
CA VAL A 217 -50.16 -24.50 -7.36
C VAL A 217 -48.77 -25.02 -7.74
N ASP A 218 -48.30 -24.71 -8.95
CA ASP A 218 -46.97 -25.09 -9.44
C ASP A 218 -45.88 -24.21 -8.80
N ILE A 219 -44.87 -24.87 -8.22
CA ILE A 219 -43.72 -24.25 -7.55
C ILE A 219 -42.82 -23.50 -8.56
N ASN A 220 -42.85 -23.92 -9.83
CA ASN A 220 -42.07 -23.31 -10.89
C ASN A 220 -42.79 -22.15 -11.59
N SER A 221 -44.04 -21.87 -11.23
CA SER A 221 -44.77 -20.73 -11.78
C SER A 221 -44.18 -19.41 -11.30
N GLU A 222 -44.18 -18.40 -12.18
CA GLU A 222 -43.85 -17.01 -11.81
C GLU A 222 -44.93 -16.37 -10.91
N THR A 223 -46.13 -16.96 -10.86
CA THR A 223 -47.27 -16.51 -10.05
C THR A 223 -47.43 -17.28 -8.73
N PHE A 224 -46.47 -18.14 -8.38
CA PHE A 224 -46.54 -19.02 -7.21
C PHE A 224 -46.90 -18.28 -5.91
N GLU A 225 -46.23 -17.17 -5.65
CA GLU A 225 -46.45 -16.37 -4.43
C GLU A 225 -47.82 -15.68 -4.44
N GLU A 226 -48.24 -15.15 -5.60
CA GLU A 226 -49.50 -14.43 -5.74
C GLU A 226 -50.70 -15.36 -5.55
N GLU A 227 -50.66 -16.56 -6.11
CA GLU A 227 -51.73 -17.56 -5.99
C GLU A 227 -51.94 -18.01 -4.54
N LEU A 228 -50.85 -18.32 -3.81
CA LEU A 228 -50.93 -18.72 -2.40
C LEU A 228 -51.50 -17.60 -1.51
N VAL A 229 -51.05 -16.37 -1.74
CA VAL A 229 -51.48 -15.20 -0.98
C VAL A 229 -52.95 -14.87 -1.25
N ASN A 230 -53.38 -14.95 -2.52
CA ASN A 230 -54.76 -14.69 -2.91
C ASN A 230 -55.74 -15.69 -2.28
N ILE A 231 -55.40 -16.98 -2.26
CA ILE A 231 -56.24 -18.00 -1.62
C ILE A 231 -56.36 -17.72 -0.12
N PHE A 232 -55.23 -17.45 0.55
CA PHE A 232 -55.23 -17.17 1.99
C PHE A 232 -56.08 -15.94 2.35
N PHE A 233 -55.92 -14.83 1.62
CA PHE A 233 -56.69 -13.62 1.89
C PHE A 233 -58.17 -13.78 1.56
N THR A 234 -58.52 -14.51 0.49
CA THR A 234 -59.92 -14.82 0.16
C THR A 234 -60.62 -15.55 1.30
N VAL A 235 -59.99 -16.59 1.86
CA VAL A 235 -60.51 -17.31 3.02
C VAL A 235 -60.58 -16.40 4.26
N SER A 236 -59.54 -15.60 4.50
CA SER A 236 -59.46 -14.66 5.62
C SER A 236 -60.58 -13.62 5.62
N ASP A 237 -60.83 -12.99 4.47
CA ASP A 237 -61.77 -11.88 4.36
C ASP A 237 -63.21 -12.38 4.38
N GLN A 238 -63.48 -13.51 3.72
CA GLN A 238 -64.81 -14.11 3.74
C GLN A 238 -65.17 -14.65 5.13
N THR A 239 -64.22 -15.27 5.85
CA THR A 239 -64.46 -15.68 7.25
C THR A 239 -64.68 -14.49 8.19
N ALA A 240 -63.97 -13.37 7.99
CA ALA A 240 -64.22 -12.13 8.72
C ALA A 240 -65.61 -11.54 8.41
N ALA A 241 -66.03 -11.54 7.14
CA ALA A 241 -67.36 -11.10 6.74
C ALA A 241 -68.46 -11.94 7.38
N LEU A 242 -68.29 -13.27 7.46
CA LEU A 242 -69.22 -14.17 8.14
C LEU A 242 -69.32 -13.86 9.65
N LYS A 243 -68.21 -13.57 10.33
CA LYS A 243 -68.20 -13.15 11.74
C LYS A 243 -69.01 -11.87 11.96
N VAL A 244 -68.83 -10.87 11.09
CA VAL A 244 -69.58 -9.61 11.16
C VAL A 244 -71.07 -9.83 10.89
N ARG A 245 -71.42 -10.62 9.87
CA ARG A 245 -72.83 -10.96 9.57
C ARG A 245 -73.51 -11.65 10.75
N LEU A 246 -72.85 -12.63 11.38
CA LEU A 246 -73.38 -13.30 12.56
C LEU A 246 -73.57 -12.32 13.73
N ARG A 247 -72.62 -11.41 13.96
CA ARG A 247 -72.74 -10.38 14.99
C ARG A 247 -73.95 -9.47 14.74
N ASN A 248 -74.17 -9.05 13.48
CA ASN A 248 -75.30 -8.20 13.12
C ASN A 248 -76.64 -8.93 13.30
N LEU A 249 -76.71 -10.22 12.94
CA LEU A 249 -77.88 -11.06 13.20
C LEU A 249 -78.20 -11.16 14.69
N LEU A 250 -77.18 -11.36 15.54
CA LEU A 250 -77.38 -11.42 16.99
C LEU A 250 -77.80 -10.05 17.59
N HIS A 251 -77.47 -8.94 16.94
CA HIS A 251 -77.88 -7.59 17.38
C HIS A 251 -79.30 -7.22 16.95
N LEU A 252 -79.89 -7.88 15.94
CA LEU A 252 -81.28 -7.65 15.53
C LEU A 252 -82.26 -7.98 16.67
N ASP A 253 -82.01 -9.05 17.41
CA ASP A 253 -82.80 -9.46 18.58
C ASP A 253 -82.78 -8.40 19.71
N VAL A 254 -81.61 -7.82 19.97
CA VAL A 254 -81.44 -6.75 20.96
C VAL A 254 -82.17 -5.47 20.54
N LYS A 255 -82.22 -5.18 19.23
CA LYS A 255 -82.97 -4.03 18.72
C LYS A 255 -84.47 -4.25 18.82
N GLN A 256 -84.93 -5.45 18.50
CA GLN A 256 -86.36 -5.77 18.51
C GLN A 256 -86.92 -5.81 19.93
N THR A 257 -86.18 -6.39 20.89
CA THR A 257 -86.53 -6.31 22.32
C THR A 257 -86.53 -4.88 22.87
N LEU A 258 -85.67 -4.01 22.35
CA LEU A 258 -85.66 -2.58 22.70
C LEU A 258 -86.87 -1.85 22.10
N GLU A 259 -87.25 -2.17 20.87
CA GLU A 259 -88.44 -1.64 20.19
C GLU A 259 -89.73 -2.07 20.91
N ASP A 260 -89.86 -3.34 21.29
CA ASP A 260 -90.98 -3.85 22.08
C ASP A 260 -91.08 -3.15 23.45
N ALA A 261 -89.94 -2.93 24.13
CA ALA A 261 -89.90 -2.21 25.41
C ALA A 261 -90.26 -0.72 25.26
N LEU A 262 -89.88 -0.10 24.13
CA LEU A 262 -90.27 1.27 23.78
C LEU A 262 -91.76 1.37 23.48
N GLU A 263 -92.33 0.38 22.80
CA GLU A 263 -93.76 0.30 22.53
C GLU A 263 -94.56 0.08 23.83
N GLU A 264 -94.09 -0.78 24.73
CA GLU A 264 -94.66 -0.96 26.07
C GLU A 264 -94.61 0.34 26.91
N LEU A 265 -93.49 1.08 26.84
CA LEU A 265 -93.36 2.39 27.49
C LEU A 265 -94.31 3.44 26.90
N ASN A 266 -94.55 3.41 25.59
CA ASN A 266 -95.50 4.29 24.92
C ASN A 266 -96.95 3.97 25.32
N VAL A 267 -97.30 2.67 25.45
CA VAL A 267 -98.61 2.24 25.98
C VAL A 267 -98.78 2.66 27.44
N ARG A 268 -97.74 2.53 28.28
CA ARG A 268 -97.76 2.98 29.69
C ARG A 268 -97.80 4.51 29.84
N ARG A 269 -97.48 5.27 28.79
CA ARG A 269 -97.59 6.74 28.74
C ARG A 269 -98.96 7.25 28.29
N ASP A 270 -99.89 6.39 27.85
CA ASP A 270 -101.24 6.82 27.47
C ASP A 270 -102.04 7.28 28.72
N PRO A 271 -102.42 8.57 28.83
CA PRO A 271 -103.12 9.12 29.99
C PRO A 271 -104.50 8.50 30.27
N LYS A 272 -105.04 7.68 29.36
CA LYS A 272 -106.38 7.10 29.48
C LYS A 272 -106.46 5.88 30.40
N GLN A 273 -105.35 5.24 30.77
CA GLN A 273 -105.40 3.98 31.52
C GLN A 273 -105.01 4.05 33.01
N PHE A 274 -104.47 5.16 33.54
CA PHE A 274 -104.03 5.19 34.95
C PHE A 274 -104.13 6.57 35.65
N VAL A 275 -105.35 7.13 35.79
CA VAL A 275 -105.66 8.12 36.84
C VAL A 275 -107.12 7.91 37.32
N PRO A 276 -107.41 7.81 38.64
CA PRO A 276 -108.78 7.69 39.15
C PRO A 276 -109.60 8.95 38.83
N ARG A 277 -110.63 8.81 37.97
CA ARG A 277 -111.47 9.89 37.42
C ARG A 277 -112.16 10.75 38.48
N ASP A 278 -112.45 10.21 39.66
CA ASP A 278 -113.31 10.86 40.65
C ASP A 278 -112.61 11.99 41.43
N LYS A 279 -111.27 11.98 41.51
CA LYS A 279 -110.51 13.02 42.23
C LYS A 279 -110.28 14.27 41.38
N VAL A 280 -110.21 14.13 40.06
CA VAL A 280 -109.97 15.22 39.11
C VAL A 280 -111.25 16.05 38.88
N ILE A 281 -112.41 15.40 38.82
CA ILE A 281 -113.71 16.08 38.65
C ILE A 281 -114.02 16.98 39.86
N SER A 282 -113.76 16.50 41.09
CA SER A 282 -114.01 17.30 42.31
C SER A 282 -113.14 18.57 42.45
N ASN A 283 -111.98 18.59 41.79
CA ASN A 283 -111.08 19.75 41.79
C ASN A 283 -111.35 20.71 40.63
N LEU A 284 -111.87 20.21 39.50
CA LEU A 284 -112.30 21.04 38.36
C LEU A 284 -113.57 21.84 38.66
N ASP A 285 -114.53 21.26 39.39
CA ASP A 285 -115.79 21.95 39.74
C ASP A 285 -115.55 23.13 40.72
N LYS A 286 -114.54 23.03 41.59
CA LYS A 286 -114.16 24.13 42.49
C LYS A 286 -113.43 25.27 41.78
N PHE A 287 -112.82 25.00 40.63
CA PHE A 287 -112.05 26.00 39.87
C PHE A 287 -112.93 26.76 38.86
N GLN A 288 -113.98 26.13 38.33
CA GLN A 288 -114.89 26.75 37.35
C GLN A 288 -115.75 27.89 37.92
N GLN A 289 -116.10 27.89 39.21
CA GLN A 289 -116.96 28.93 39.79
C GLN A 289 -116.23 30.25 40.09
N GLY A 290 -114.90 30.23 40.30
CA GLY A 290 -114.12 31.46 40.50
C GLY A 290 -113.66 32.13 39.20
N SER A 291 -113.58 31.38 38.10
CA SER A 291 -112.93 31.83 36.86
C SER A 291 -113.82 32.68 35.94
N LEU A 292 -115.15 32.61 36.06
CA LEU A 292 -116.07 33.27 35.12
C LEU A 292 -116.11 34.80 35.24
N ASP A 293 -115.87 35.36 36.43
CA ASP A 293 -115.84 36.81 36.64
C ASP A 293 -114.49 37.45 36.28
N ASP A 294 -113.39 36.71 36.45
CA ASP A 294 -112.06 37.15 35.98
C ASP A 294 -111.92 37.04 34.46
N ILE A 295 -112.53 36.03 33.83
CA ILE A 295 -112.54 35.88 32.36
C ILE A 295 -113.32 37.02 31.67
N LYS A 296 -114.37 37.57 32.29
CA LYS A 296 -115.09 38.73 31.72
C LYS A 296 -114.26 40.02 31.79
N LYS A 297 -113.45 40.21 32.83
CA LYS A 297 -112.49 41.32 32.91
C LYS A 297 -111.32 41.12 31.91
N LEU A 298 -110.84 39.89 31.75
CA LEU A 298 -109.77 39.55 30.81
C LEU A 298 -110.19 39.68 29.34
N LYS A 299 -111.45 39.37 29.01
CA LYS A 299 -111.99 39.47 27.64
C LYS A 299 -112.07 40.91 27.15
N ASN A 300 -112.31 41.87 28.05
CA ASN A 300 -112.30 43.29 27.73
C ASN A 300 -110.88 43.87 27.63
N SER A 301 -109.89 43.30 28.33
CA SER A 301 -108.47 43.65 28.12
C SER A 301 -107.85 42.97 26.89
N PHE A 302 -108.36 41.82 26.46
CA PHE A 302 -107.86 41.10 25.27
C PHE A 302 -108.18 41.80 23.94
N ASN A 303 -109.31 42.50 23.84
CA ASN A 303 -109.67 43.21 22.61
C ASN A 303 -108.86 44.49 22.37
N LEU A 304 -108.14 45.00 23.37
CA LEU A 304 -107.26 46.17 23.25
C LEU A 304 -105.79 45.78 22.99
N ASN A 305 -105.40 44.51 23.12
CA ASN A 305 -104.01 44.04 23.00
C ASN A 305 -103.77 43.05 21.85
N LYS A 306 -104.69 42.94 20.88
CA LYS A 306 -104.50 42.04 19.73
C LYS A 306 -103.30 42.44 18.87
N ALA A 307 -103.00 43.74 18.77
CA ALA A 307 -101.80 44.25 18.11
C ALA A 307 -100.52 43.87 18.88
N GLY A 308 -100.49 44.02 20.21
CA GLY A 308 -99.32 43.65 21.02
C GLY A 308 -99.08 42.14 21.12
N PHE A 309 -100.11 41.31 20.92
CA PHE A 309 -99.95 39.84 20.92
C PHE A 309 -99.49 39.28 19.58
N GLU A 310 -99.86 39.93 18.46
CA GLU A 310 -99.25 39.63 17.15
C GLU A 310 -97.80 40.11 17.12
N GLU A 311 -97.51 41.31 17.63
CA GLU A 311 -96.15 41.85 17.73
C GLU A 311 -95.25 41.00 18.66
N LEU A 312 -95.77 40.48 19.77
CA LEU A 312 -95.04 39.51 20.62
C LEU A 312 -94.86 38.15 19.94
N LYS A 313 -95.83 37.71 19.13
CA LYS A 313 -95.67 36.46 18.36
C LYS A 313 -94.62 36.61 17.28
N GLU A 314 -94.57 37.76 16.63
CA GLU A 314 -93.58 38.12 15.63
C GLU A 314 -92.20 38.26 16.28
N GLN A 315 -92.08 38.94 17.42
CA GLN A 315 -90.84 38.99 18.20
C GLN A 315 -90.38 37.62 18.71
N VAL A 316 -91.30 36.74 19.14
CA VAL A 316 -90.94 35.37 19.55
C VAL A 316 -90.57 34.51 18.36
N ALA A 317 -91.20 34.71 17.19
CA ALA A 317 -90.82 34.04 15.95
C ALA A 317 -89.44 34.52 15.47
N ASP A 318 -89.18 35.84 15.47
CA ASP A 318 -87.90 36.44 15.13
C ASP A 318 -86.80 35.97 16.10
N LEU A 319 -87.09 35.86 17.40
CA LEU A 319 -86.14 35.31 18.38
C LEU A 319 -85.90 33.81 18.20
N LEU A 320 -86.92 33.04 17.79
CA LEU A 320 -86.76 31.62 17.46
C LEU A 320 -85.92 31.45 16.19
N ASP A 321 -86.17 32.27 15.17
CA ASP A 321 -85.39 32.31 13.94
C ASP A 321 -83.94 32.75 14.21
N GLU A 322 -83.74 33.72 15.12
CA GLU A 322 -82.40 34.14 15.58
C GLU A 322 -81.70 33.03 16.39
N ILE A 323 -82.42 32.30 17.24
CA ILE A 323 -81.88 31.15 17.98
C ILE A 323 -81.50 30.02 17.01
N ASP A 324 -82.32 29.71 16.01
CA ASP A 324 -82.03 28.69 15.02
C ASP A 324 -80.85 29.11 14.13
N SER A 325 -80.78 30.38 13.73
CA SER A 325 -79.62 30.97 13.03
C SER A 325 -78.34 30.87 13.86
N LYS A 326 -78.40 31.18 15.16
CA LYS A 326 -77.24 31.08 16.07
C LYS A 326 -76.84 29.64 16.34
N ASN A 327 -77.78 28.70 16.40
CA ASN A 327 -77.48 27.28 16.56
C ASN A 327 -76.81 26.69 15.31
N LEU A 328 -77.20 27.13 14.11
CA LEU A 328 -76.49 26.84 12.86
C LEU A 328 -75.06 27.39 12.88
N GLU A 329 -74.88 28.65 13.29
CA GLU A 329 -73.56 29.28 13.44
C GLU A 329 -72.67 28.52 14.45
N ILE A 330 -73.23 28.09 15.59
CA ILE A 330 -72.52 27.27 16.58
C ILE A 330 -72.13 25.91 16.00
N SER A 331 -72.99 25.29 15.19
CA SER A 331 -72.68 24.02 14.53
C SER A 331 -71.51 24.17 13.55
N ASP A 332 -71.55 25.20 12.71
CA ASP A 332 -70.48 25.53 11.77
C ASP A 332 -69.16 25.83 12.50
N LEU A 333 -69.21 26.61 13.58
CA LEU A 333 -68.04 26.91 14.40
C LEU A 333 -67.47 25.66 15.08
N LYS A 334 -68.31 24.75 15.58
CA LYS A 334 -67.86 23.48 16.16
C LYS A 334 -67.22 22.57 15.12
N GLU A 335 -67.77 22.52 13.91
CA GLU A 335 -67.18 21.77 12.81
C GLU A 335 -65.83 22.37 12.40
N ARG A 336 -65.73 23.70 12.33
CA ARG A 336 -64.50 24.42 12.04
C ARG A 336 -63.44 24.24 13.12
N VAL A 337 -63.81 24.23 14.39
CA VAL A 337 -62.91 23.91 15.51
C VAL A 337 -62.41 22.47 15.38
N LYS A 338 -63.27 21.50 15.06
CA LYS A 338 -62.86 20.11 14.80
C LYS A 338 -61.88 19.97 13.64
N LEU A 339 -62.06 20.75 12.57
CA LEU A 339 -61.15 20.77 11.44
C LEU A 339 -59.79 21.38 11.83
N LEU A 340 -59.80 22.50 12.56
CA LEU A 340 -58.59 23.15 13.06
C LEU A 340 -57.84 22.28 14.08
N GLU A 341 -58.55 21.56 14.95
CA GLU A 341 -57.93 20.57 15.86
C GLU A 341 -57.19 19.48 15.07
N LYS A 342 -57.77 18.98 13.98
CA LYS A 342 -57.11 18.03 13.09
C LYS A 342 -55.90 18.61 12.35
N GLU A 343 -55.90 19.92 12.07
CA GLU A 343 -54.76 20.60 11.43
C GLU A 343 -53.63 20.87 12.43
N VAL A 344 -53.96 21.29 13.65
CA VAL A 344 -53.00 21.59 14.72
C VAL A 344 -52.31 20.33 15.26
N ASP A 345 -53.02 19.19 15.23
CA ASP A 345 -52.52 17.89 15.66
C ASP A 345 -51.41 17.33 14.75
N ARG A 346 -51.38 17.77 13.48
CA ARG A 346 -50.37 17.32 12.52
C ARG A 346 -48.98 17.85 12.85
N PRO A 347 -47.93 17.07 12.57
CA PRO A 347 -46.57 17.54 12.76
C PRO A 347 -46.20 18.56 11.68
N LYS A 348 -45.41 19.56 12.06
CA LYS A 348 -44.93 20.62 11.15
C LYS A 348 -43.98 20.03 10.12
N GLN A 349 -44.10 20.47 8.88
CA GLN A 349 -43.31 20.00 7.74
C GLN A 349 -42.17 20.98 7.39
N PHE A 350 -41.06 20.45 6.86
CA PHE A 350 -39.96 21.24 6.31
C PHE A 350 -40.47 22.08 5.14
N LEU A 351 -40.02 23.32 5.08
CA LEU A 351 -40.34 24.24 4.00
C LEU A 351 -39.44 23.99 2.78
N GLY A 352 -40.04 24.03 1.59
CA GLY A 352 -39.34 23.90 0.30
C GLY A 352 -39.59 22.57 -0.42
N LYS A 353 -39.31 22.54 -1.72
CA LYS A 353 -39.41 21.37 -2.61
C LYS A 353 -38.07 20.64 -2.81
N GLY A 354 -37.12 20.85 -1.90
CA GLY A 354 -35.83 20.17 -1.96
C GLY A 354 -35.98 18.68 -1.66
N THR A 355 -35.22 17.82 -2.34
CA THR A 355 -35.31 16.36 -2.20
C THR A 355 -35.20 15.90 -0.74
N TYR A 356 -34.32 16.53 0.05
CA TYR A 356 -34.14 16.19 1.47
C TYR A 356 -35.29 16.67 2.36
N ALA A 357 -35.89 17.83 2.04
CA ALA A 357 -37.07 18.32 2.75
C ALA A 357 -38.28 17.40 2.53
N GLU A 358 -38.47 16.92 1.29
CA GLU A 358 -39.54 15.97 0.96
C GLU A 358 -39.35 14.63 1.67
N ILE A 359 -38.12 14.09 1.67
CA ILE A 359 -37.79 12.86 2.41
C ILE A 359 -38.03 13.07 3.92
N GLY A 360 -37.57 14.20 4.47
CA GLY A 360 -37.77 14.52 5.88
C GLY A 360 -39.25 14.63 6.27
N ASN A 361 -40.09 15.15 5.36
CA ASN A 361 -41.54 15.22 5.53
C ASN A 361 -42.19 13.83 5.46
N ARG A 362 -41.71 12.93 4.59
CA ARG A 362 -42.18 11.53 4.56
C ARG A 362 -41.86 10.78 5.84
N ILE A 363 -40.65 10.96 6.38
CA ILE A 363 -40.25 10.36 7.67
C ILE A 363 -41.15 10.88 8.80
N ASN A 364 -41.45 12.17 8.79
CA ASN A 364 -42.35 12.78 9.76
C ASN A 364 -43.76 12.15 9.71
N THR A 365 -44.34 12.04 8.51
CA THR A 365 -45.64 11.39 8.30
C THR A 365 -45.60 9.92 8.73
N TYR A 366 -44.54 9.18 8.40
CA TYR A 366 -44.38 7.78 8.80
C TYR A 366 -44.45 7.59 10.31
N TYR A 367 -43.68 8.37 11.09
CA TYR A 367 -43.71 8.25 12.55
C TYR A 367 -45.04 8.69 13.17
N TYR A 368 -45.69 9.68 12.58
CA TYR A 368 -47.00 10.13 13.04
C TYR A 368 -48.11 9.11 12.77
N GLU A 369 -48.10 8.46 11.61
CA GLU A 369 -49.12 7.46 11.23
C GLU A 369 -48.90 6.12 11.93
N ALA A 370 -47.66 5.63 11.99
CA ALA A 370 -47.34 4.32 12.54
C ALA A 370 -47.25 4.31 14.08
N TYR A 371 -46.70 5.37 14.69
CA TYR A 371 -46.38 5.39 16.12
C TYR A 371 -47.03 6.54 16.89
N ARG A 372 -47.81 7.41 16.21
CA ARG A 372 -48.41 8.63 16.80
C ARG A 372 -47.38 9.56 17.46
N VAL A 373 -46.13 9.51 17.00
CA VAL A 373 -45.04 10.38 17.45
C VAL A 373 -45.04 11.65 16.61
N ARG A 374 -45.01 12.82 17.27
CA ARG A 374 -45.00 14.13 16.59
C ARG A 374 -43.56 14.65 16.47
N LEU A 375 -43.04 14.70 15.24
CA LEU A 375 -41.71 15.22 14.92
C LEU A 375 -41.83 16.51 14.11
N ASP A 376 -41.77 17.67 14.77
CA ASP A 376 -41.91 18.95 14.07
C ASP A 376 -40.64 19.33 13.33
N ALA A 377 -40.69 19.37 12.00
CA ALA A 377 -39.59 19.82 11.18
C ALA A 377 -39.08 21.21 11.60
N GLN A 378 -37.77 21.33 11.80
CA GLN A 378 -37.09 22.59 12.12
C GLN A 378 -36.20 23.03 10.96
N GLU A 379 -35.17 22.24 10.67
CA GLU A 379 -34.14 22.58 9.70
C GLU A 379 -33.60 21.32 9.02
N TRP A 380 -33.20 21.43 7.76
CA TRP A 380 -32.40 20.42 7.09
C TRP A 380 -31.13 21.08 6.52
N ARG A 381 -30.03 20.34 6.51
CA ARG A 381 -28.76 20.82 5.95
C ARG A 381 -28.01 19.70 5.25
N GLU A 382 -27.37 20.03 4.15
CA GLU A 382 -26.44 19.11 3.49
C GLU A 382 -25.11 19.05 4.25
N THR A 383 -24.46 17.90 4.22
CA THR A 383 -23.13 17.67 4.80
C THR A 383 -22.23 17.02 3.76
N ASP A 384 -20.92 17.04 3.99
CA ASP A 384 -19.94 16.45 3.07
C ASP A 384 -20.16 14.94 2.81
N THR A 385 -20.87 14.23 3.70
CA THR A 385 -21.18 12.80 3.60
C THR A 385 -22.62 12.47 3.22
N GLY A 386 -23.51 13.46 3.16
CA GLY A 386 -24.94 13.26 2.99
C GLY A 386 -25.74 14.44 3.51
N TYR A 387 -26.64 14.23 4.46
CA TYR A 387 -27.45 15.33 5.00
C TYR A 387 -27.95 15.04 6.42
N VAL A 388 -28.40 16.11 7.08
CA VAL A 388 -28.93 16.09 8.43
C VAL A 388 -30.33 16.70 8.44
N LEU A 389 -31.26 16.03 9.12
CA LEU A 389 -32.62 16.49 9.36
C LEU A 389 -32.80 16.77 10.85
N VAL A 390 -33.28 17.95 11.19
CA VAL A 390 -33.53 18.38 12.57
C VAL A 390 -35.03 18.51 12.80
N TYR A 391 -35.52 17.78 13.79
CA TYR A 391 -36.89 17.79 14.25
C TYR A 391 -36.97 18.31 15.69
N SER A 392 -38.10 18.90 16.06
CA SER A 392 -38.46 19.23 17.43
C SER A 392 -39.48 18.22 17.94
N PHE A 393 -39.24 17.71 19.15
CA PHE A 393 -40.17 16.80 19.83
C PHE A 393 -40.75 17.45 21.10
N VAL A 394 -40.73 18.78 21.22
CA VAL A 394 -41.27 19.51 22.38
C VAL A 394 -42.74 19.16 22.65
N ARG A 395 -43.52 18.88 21.60
CA ARG A 395 -44.93 18.46 21.68
C ARG A 395 -45.12 16.95 21.97
N ALA A 396 -44.03 16.21 22.14
CA ALA A 396 -43.97 14.79 22.50
C ALA A 396 -42.87 14.55 23.57
N PRO A 397 -43.01 15.14 24.77
CA PRO A 397 -42.00 15.02 25.82
C PRO A 397 -41.85 13.56 26.28
N GLY A 398 -40.61 13.11 26.44
CA GLY A 398 -40.29 11.73 26.86
C GLY A 398 -39.94 10.77 25.73
N LEU A 399 -39.79 11.26 24.49
CA LEU A 399 -39.30 10.47 23.36
C LEU A 399 -37.90 9.89 23.65
N THR A 400 -37.75 8.58 23.49
CA THR A 400 -36.45 7.89 23.60
C THR A 400 -35.98 7.37 22.25
N ILE A 401 -34.66 7.15 22.12
CA ILE A 401 -34.08 6.54 20.92
C ILE A 401 -34.71 5.15 20.70
N ASP A 402 -34.85 4.34 21.75
CA ASP A 402 -35.47 3.00 21.65
C ASP A 402 -36.86 3.04 21.01
N GLN A 403 -37.68 4.05 21.30
CA GLN A 403 -39.00 4.22 20.67
C GLN A 403 -38.90 4.55 19.19
N LEU A 404 -37.89 5.31 18.79
CA LEU A 404 -37.63 5.63 17.39
C LEU A 404 -37.09 4.42 16.63
N GLU A 405 -36.42 3.48 17.29
CA GLU A 405 -35.76 2.30 16.70
C GLU A 405 -36.63 1.02 16.72
N GLN A 406 -37.85 1.09 17.28
CA GLN A 406 -38.77 -0.04 17.37
C GLN A 406 -39.16 -0.63 16.01
N ASN A 407 -39.29 -1.96 15.95
CA ASN A 407 -39.76 -2.73 14.78
C ASN A 407 -38.94 -2.48 13.49
N ASN A 408 -37.61 -2.36 13.60
CA ASN A 408 -36.72 -2.13 12.46
C ASN A 408 -37.02 -0.85 11.65
N SER A 409 -37.61 0.16 12.30
CA SER A 409 -37.87 1.48 11.72
C SER A 409 -36.61 2.10 11.07
N ILE A 410 -35.42 1.91 11.63
CA ILE A 410 -34.16 2.43 11.08
C ILE A 410 -33.86 1.83 9.71
N ALA A 411 -34.10 0.54 9.51
CA ALA A 411 -33.89 -0.12 8.22
C ALA A 411 -34.88 0.40 7.16
N ASN A 412 -36.12 0.65 7.57
CA ASN A 412 -37.13 1.27 6.70
C ASN A 412 -36.78 2.73 6.36
N ILE A 413 -36.18 3.47 7.30
CA ILE A 413 -35.70 4.83 7.04
C ILE A 413 -34.48 4.79 6.13
N ALA A 414 -33.58 3.82 6.29
CA ALA A 414 -32.43 3.64 5.41
C ALA A 414 -32.85 3.44 3.95
N SER A 415 -33.91 2.65 3.71
CA SER A 415 -34.47 2.47 2.36
C SER A 415 -35.18 3.73 1.85
N LEU A 416 -35.93 4.44 2.70
CA LEU A 416 -36.59 5.71 2.34
C LEU A 416 -35.61 6.84 2.02
N THR A 417 -34.44 6.84 2.64
CA THR A 417 -33.45 7.92 2.57
C THR A 417 -32.35 7.68 1.53
N ASN A 418 -32.37 6.52 0.86
CA ASN A 418 -31.27 6.03 0.00
C ASN A 418 -29.91 6.11 0.70
N ALA A 419 -29.85 5.64 1.94
CA ALA A 419 -28.59 5.59 2.69
C ALA A 419 -27.57 4.68 1.96
N LEU A 420 -26.28 5.02 2.07
CA LEU A 420 -25.19 4.26 1.49
C LEU A 420 -25.23 2.80 2.00
N TYR A 421 -24.96 1.84 1.11
CA TYR A 421 -24.97 0.41 1.43
C TYR A 421 -24.15 0.10 2.70
N LYS A 422 -24.75 -0.61 3.66
CA LYS A 422 -24.23 -0.93 5.02
C LYS A 422 -24.13 0.24 6.00
N THR A 423 -24.63 1.43 5.67
CA THR A 423 -24.75 2.54 6.64
C THR A 423 -26.22 2.69 7.07
N LEU A 424 -26.45 2.77 8.38
CA LEU A 424 -27.77 3.02 8.95
C LEU A 424 -27.88 4.49 9.38
N PRO A 425 -29.02 5.17 9.12
CA PRO A 425 -29.29 6.49 9.65
C PRO A 425 -29.19 6.50 11.18
N LYS A 426 -28.64 7.58 11.74
CA LYS A 426 -28.42 7.70 13.18
C LYS A 426 -29.25 8.83 13.79
N PHE A 427 -30.01 8.51 14.84
CA PHE A 427 -30.69 9.50 15.67
C PHE A 427 -29.78 9.99 16.81
N ASP A 428 -29.85 11.29 17.08
CA ASP A 428 -29.25 11.92 18.24
C ASP A 428 -30.26 12.87 18.88
N ILE A 429 -30.47 12.75 20.20
CA ILE A 429 -31.49 13.48 20.94
C ILE A 429 -30.83 14.48 21.87
N ASN A 430 -31.09 15.77 21.65
CA ASN A 430 -30.79 16.82 22.59
C ASN A 430 -32.01 17.09 23.49
N TYR A 431 -32.02 16.47 24.67
CA TYR A 431 -33.09 16.61 25.65
C TYR A 431 -33.23 18.02 26.24
N GLN A 432 -32.16 18.82 26.27
CA GLN A 432 -32.20 20.16 26.85
C GLN A 432 -33.00 21.13 25.98
N ILE A 433 -32.88 20.99 24.66
CA ILE A 433 -33.53 21.87 23.68
C ILE A 433 -34.79 21.22 23.08
N GLY A 434 -34.95 19.90 23.23
CA GLY A 434 -36.06 19.16 22.66
C GLY A 434 -35.91 18.95 21.15
N TYR A 435 -34.68 18.73 20.69
CA TYR A 435 -34.36 18.48 19.28
C TYR A 435 -33.87 17.06 19.03
N LEU A 436 -34.36 16.48 17.94
CA LEU A 436 -33.95 15.20 17.39
C LEU A 436 -33.21 15.47 16.08
N THR A 437 -31.98 14.98 15.98
CA THR A 437 -31.17 15.08 14.77
C THR A 437 -31.03 13.71 14.14
N LEU A 438 -31.46 13.59 12.88
CA LEU A 438 -31.29 12.39 12.06
C LEU A 438 -30.16 12.65 11.05
N THR A 439 -29.10 11.86 11.15
CA THR A 439 -27.96 11.93 10.23
C THR A 439 -28.05 10.80 9.22
N VAL A 440 -28.04 11.15 7.93
CA VAL A 440 -28.09 10.20 6.81
C VAL A 440 -26.79 10.30 6.01
N THR A 441 -26.14 9.15 5.81
CA THR A 441 -24.93 9.05 4.99
C THR A 441 -25.30 8.54 3.60
N THR A 442 -25.02 9.30 2.55
CA THR A 442 -25.32 8.92 1.14
C THR A 442 -24.05 8.73 0.31
N ARG A 443 -22.91 9.25 0.76
CA ARG A 443 -21.60 9.11 0.12
C ARG A 443 -20.55 8.76 1.17
N GLU A 444 -19.49 8.07 0.75
CA GLU A 444 -18.35 7.79 1.62
C GLU A 444 -17.75 9.10 2.11
N ALA A 445 -17.33 9.14 3.37
CA ALA A 445 -16.63 10.30 3.88
C ALA A 445 -15.37 10.54 3.05
N PRO A 446 -15.10 11.78 2.63
CA PRO A 446 -13.78 12.09 2.11
C PRO A 446 -12.79 11.64 3.19
N LYS A 447 -11.83 10.78 2.82
CA LYS A 447 -10.81 10.31 3.75
C LYS A 447 -10.18 11.56 4.37
N LYS A 448 -10.42 11.79 5.66
CA LYS A 448 -9.77 12.89 6.37
C LYS A 448 -8.27 12.68 6.18
N ASP A 449 -7.60 13.70 5.65
CA ASP A 449 -6.14 13.75 5.63
C ASP A 449 -5.66 13.43 7.04
N LYS A 450 -5.04 12.26 7.19
CA LYS A 450 -4.33 11.95 8.43
C LYS A 450 -3.26 13.03 8.56
N SER A 451 -3.39 13.87 9.58
CA SER A 451 -2.47 14.99 9.74
C SER A 451 -1.05 14.43 9.84
N LYS A 452 -0.09 15.08 9.18
CA LYS A 452 1.34 14.70 9.23
C LYS A 452 1.82 14.56 10.69
N GLU A 453 1.29 15.38 11.58
CA GLU A 453 1.54 15.39 13.02
C GLU A 453 1.12 14.10 13.73
N GLU A 454 0.05 13.42 13.28
CA GLU A 454 -0.35 12.12 13.81
C GLU A 454 0.62 11.02 13.40
N ILE A 455 1.10 11.06 12.16
CA ILE A 455 2.06 10.07 11.65
C ILE A 455 3.45 10.28 12.25
N ASP A 456 3.87 11.54 12.44
CA ASP A 456 5.14 11.90 13.07
C ASP A 456 5.24 11.50 14.56
N LYS A 457 4.12 11.10 15.20
CA LYS A 457 4.11 10.46 16.52
C LYS A 457 4.37 8.95 16.47
N ILE A 458 4.18 8.33 15.31
CA ILE A 458 4.29 6.88 15.12
C ILE A 458 5.69 6.49 14.63
N TRP A 459 6.27 7.26 13.71
CA TRP A 459 7.62 7.04 13.19
C TRP A 459 8.61 8.12 13.64
N ILE A 460 9.90 7.89 13.40
CA ILE A 460 10.92 8.92 13.50
C ILE A 460 10.92 9.71 12.18
N PRO A 461 10.64 11.02 12.19
CA PRO A 461 10.59 11.82 10.97
C PRO A 461 11.98 11.96 10.33
N ALA A 462 12.02 12.22 9.02
CA ALA A 462 13.26 12.32 8.25
C ALA A 462 14.23 13.38 8.81
N SER A 463 13.71 14.47 9.38
CA SER A 463 14.50 15.52 10.03
C SER A 463 15.32 15.04 11.24
N LYS A 464 14.94 13.91 11.84
CA LYS A 464 15.67 13.28 12.96
C LYS A 464 16.49 12.07 12.52
N PHE A 465 16.49 11.72 11.24
CA PHE A 465 17.14 10.53 10.71
C PHE A 465 18.62 10.47 11.09
N GLU A 466 19.40 11.51 10.79
CA GLU A 466 20.84 11.58 11.08
C GLU A 466 21.12 11.35 12.58
N SER A 467 20.40 12.07 13.45
CA SER A 467 20.56 11.97 14.90
C SER A 467 20.28 10.55 15.44
N TYR A 468 19.42 9.80 14.75
CA TYR A 468 19.03 8.44 15.12
C TYR A 468 20.05 7.40 14.63
N VAL A 469 20.59 7.57 13.42
CA VAL A 469 21.45 6.57 12.77
C VAL A 469 22.96 6.80 12.94
N ARG A 470 23.40 7.99 13.37
CA ARG A 470 24.82 8.39 13.45
C ARG A 470 25.79 7.41 14.15
N ARG A 471 25.28 6.60 15.08
CA ARG A 471 26.06 5.62 15.87
C ARG A 471 25.87 4.17 15.42
N TRP A 472 25.20 3.97 14.28
CA TRP A 472 25.01 2.62 13.75
C TRP A 472 26.29 2.19 13.05
N GLU A 473 26.93 1.16 13.60
CA GLU A 473 28.21 0.66 13.06
C GLU A 473 28.03 -0.68 12.37
N ARG A 474 26.98 -1.44 12.69
CA ARG A 474 26.69 -2.74 12.08
C ARG A 474 25.25 -2.77 11.67
N VAL A 475 25.00 -2.80 10.36
CA VAL A 475 23.64 -2.66 9.82
C VAL A 475 23.38 -3.71 8.76
N ARG A 476 22.20 -4.31 8.81
CA ARG A 476 21.65 -5.16 7.76
C ARG A 476 20.45 -4.45 7.15
N ILE A 477 20.50 -4.16 5.86
CA ILE A 477 19.40 -3.54 5.12
C ILE A 477 18.73 -4.62 4.27
N SER A 478 17.40 -4.67 4.31
CA SER A 478 16.62 -5.58 3.47
C SER A 478 15.41 -4.91 2.84
N ALA A 479 15.22 -5.15 1.54
CA ALA A 479 14.04 -4.77 0.78
C ALA A 479 13.90 -5.65 -0.46
N GLY A 480 12.67 -5.79 -0.97
CA GLY A 480 12.43 -6.44 -2.26
C GLY A 480 13.22 -5.81 -3.42
N SER A 481 13.15 -6.45 -4.59
CA SER A 481 13.58 -5.83 -5.85
C SER A 481 12.93 -4.45 -5.97
N THR A 482 13.71 -3.44 -6.35
CA THR A 482 13.30 -2.01 -6.47
C THR A 482 12.87 -1.30 -5.18
N GLY A 483 13.03 -1.89 -4.00
CA GLY A 483 12.70 -1.26 -2.71
C GLY A 483 13.66 -0.16 -2.22
N GLY A 484 14.54 0.38 -3.06
CA GLY A 484 15.42 1.49 -2.68
C GLY A 484 16.58 1.16 -1.73
N LYS A 485 17.10 -0.07 -1.76
CA LYS A 485 18.15 -0.56 -0.84
C LYS A 485 19.44 0.26 -0.91
N SER A 486 20.04 0.35 -2.10
CA SER A 486 21.33 1.00 -2.33
C SER A 486 21.27 2.51 -2.05
N PRO A 487 20.25 3.27 -2.52
CA PRO A 487 20.08 4.67 -2.12
C PRO A 487 19.90 4.88 -0.60
N THR A 488 19.13 4.00 0.05
CA THR A 488 18.95 4.06 1.52
C THR A 488 20.28 3.77 2.24
N ALA A 489 21.05 2.80 1.75
CA ALA A 489 22.36 2.46 2.28
C ALA A 489 23.37 3.60 2.11
N LYS A 490 23.35 4.29 0.97
CA LYS A 490 24.11 5.53 0.73
C LYS A 490 23.76 6.59 1.77
N ASN A 491 22.48 6.95 1.91
CA ASN A 491 22.04 7.96 2.87
C ASN A 491 22.44 7.61 4.30
N LEU A 492 22.34 6.32 4.67
CA LEU A 492 22.76 5.83 5.97
C LEU A 492 24.28 5.97 6.17
N ALA A 493 25.08 5.51 5.19
CA ALA A 493 26.53 5.56 5.24
C ALA A 493 27.03 7.01 5.36
N LEU A 494 26.45 7.90 4.56
CA LEU A 494 26.78 9.33 4.58
C LEU A 494 26.34 9.99 5.89
N ALA A 495 25.17 9.66 6.45
CA ALA A 495 24.78 10.15 7.78
C ALA A 495 25.73 9.69 8.91
N ILE A 496 26.23 8.44 8.84
CA ILE A 496 27.24 7.90 9.78
C ILE A 496 28.57 8.65 9.64
N MET A 497 28.98 8.97 8.41
CA MET A 497 30.20 9.74 8.12
C MET A 497 30.05 11.22 8.48
N ASN A 498 28.88 11.83 8.27
CA ASN A 498 28.60 13.23 8.61
C ASN A 498 28.78 13.46 10.12
N ALA A 499 28.25 12.55 10.93
CA ALA A 499 28.41 12.59 12.38
C ALA A 499 29.87 12.43 12.85
N ARG A 500 30.74 11.92 11.97
CA ARG A 500 32.19 11.82 12.16
C ARG A 500 32.94 12.92 11.42
N GLN A 501 32.26 13.98 10.97
CA GLN A 501 32.85 15.11 10.26
C GLN A 501 33.62 14.69 8.99
N GLY A 502 33.16 13.63 8.32
CA GLY A 502 33.83 13.07 7.14
C GLY A 502 35.15 12.34 7.43
N GLN A 503 35.55 12.21 8.71
CA GLN A 503 36.80 11.57 9.10
C GLN A 503 36.69 10.04 9.05
N GLY A 504 37.11 9.46 7.92
CA GLY A 504 37.22 8.02 7.72
C GLY A 504 37.23 7.62 6.24
N GLU A 505 37.07 6.32 5.98
CA GLU A 505 37.06 5.74 4.63
C GLU A 505 35.78 4.92 4.42
N ILE A 506 35.12 5.06 3.25
CA ILE A 506 34.05 4.16 2.82
C ILE A 506 34.63 3.19 1.79
N ARG A 507 34.42 1.88 2.02
CA ARG A 507 34.81 0.79 1.11
C ARG A 507 33.56 0.11 0.58
N LEU A 508 33.09 0.56 -0.59
CA LEU A 508 31.91 0.01 -1.25
C LEU A 508 32.28 -1.14 -2.18
N TYR A 509 31.63 -2.28 -2.00
CA TYR A 509 31.69 -3.42 -2.91
C TYR A 509 30.29 -3.66 -3.50
N ASP A 510 30.17 -3.48 -4.82
CA ASP A 510 28.91 -3.53 -5.55
C ASP A 510 29.02 -4.46 -6.77
N PRO A 511 28.54 -5.71 -6.68
CA PRO A 511 28.62 -6.68 -7.76
C PRO A 511 27.66 -6.37 -8.92
N GLN A 512 26.74 -5.40 -8.78
CA GLN A 512 25.79 -4.98 -9.83
C GLN A 512 26.27 -3.75 -10.59
N HIS A 513 27.56 -3.40 -10.49
CA HIS A 513 28.15 -2.26 -11.16
C HIS A 513 27.91 -2.29 -12.68
N GLY A 514 27.52 -1.15 -13.24
CA GLY A 514 27.25 -1.00 -14.68
C GLY A 514 25.90 -1.59 -15.12
N SER A 515 25.11 -2.13 -14.20
CA SER A 515 23.72 -2.49 -14.47
C SER A 515 22.81 -1.25 -14.48
N LYS A 516 21.59 -1.39 -15.03
CA LYS A 516 20.55 -0.35 -14.94
C LYS A 516 20.09 -0.07 -13.50
N LYS A 517 20.51 -0.90 -12.54
CA LYS A 517 20.16 -0.81 -11.12
C LYS A 517 21.36 -0.35 -10.27
N ASP A 518 22.40 0.15 -10.92
CA ASP A 518 23.54 0.77 -10.26
C ASP A 518 23.15 2.19 -9.82
N TYR A 519 22.72 2.32 -8.57
CA TYR A 519 22.32 3.60 -7.97
C TYR A 519 23.43 4.25 -7.13
N TRP A 520 24.67 3.75 -7.22
CA TRP A 520 25.80 4.25 -6.45
C TRP A 520 26.58 5.28 -7.24
N ASP A 521 26.55 6.53 -6.79
CA ASP A 521 27.31 7.67 -7.32
C ASP A 521 28.58 7.99 -6.49
N MET A 522 29.09 6.99 -5.78
CA MET A 522 30.32 7.08 -4.97
C MET A 522 31.39 6.08 -5.46
N PRO A 523 32.68 6.32 -5.16
CA PRO A 523 33.76 5.42 -5.55
C PRO A 523 33.57 3.99 -5.03
N LYS A 524 33.79 3.01 -5.92
CA LYS A 524 33.67 1.58 -5.64
C LYS A 524 35.04 0.94 -5.51
N ARG A 525 35.22 0.13 -4.48
CA ARG A 525 36.43 -0.66 -4.24
C ARG A 525 36.38 -2.03 -4.91
N GLY A 526 35.18 -2.56 -5.13
CA GLY A 526 34.95 -3.82 -5.84
C GLY A 526 33.67 -3.78 -6.65
N THR A 527 33.65 -4.47 -7.80
CA THR A 527 32.56 -4.38 -8.78
C THR A 527 32.00 -5.75 -9.19
N SER A 528 32.39 -6.82 -8.49
CA SER A 528 31.97 -8.19 -8.79
C SER A 528 31.74 -9.02 -7.52
N HIS A 529 31.06 -10.16 -7.64
CA HIS A 529 30.88 -11.09 -6.53
C HIS A 529 32.21 -11.60 -5.98
N LYS A 530 33.22 -11.78 -6.83
CA LYS A 530 34.59 -12.14 -6.40
C LYS A 530 35.22 -11.02 -5.57
N ASP A 531 34.97 -9.77 -5.92
CA ASP A 531 35.47 -8.62 -5.15
C ASP A 531 34.76 -8.50 -3.80
N ASN A 532 33.46 -8.80 -3.71
CA ASN A 532 32.75 -8.90 -2.43
C ASN A 532 33.44 -9.92 -1.49
N VAL A 533 33.84 -11.08 -2.04
CA VAL A 533 34.54 -12.15 -1.31
C VAL A 533 35.95 -11.73 -0.91
N GLN A 534 36.64 -10.98 -1.74
CA GLN A 534 37.93 -10.42 -1.37
C GLN A 534 37.76 -9.33 -0.30
N GLY A 535 36.75 -8.48 -0.42
CA GLY A 535 36.46 -7.40 0.53
C GLY A 535 36.12 -7.90 1.93
N ILE A 536 35.35 -9.00 2.06
CA ILE A 536 35.08 -9.59 3.38
C ILE A 536 36.34 -10.21 4.00
N LYS A 537 37.28 -10.72 3.19
CA LYS A 537 38.58 -11.19 3.67
C LYS A 537 39.43 -10.01 4.16
N GLU A 538 39.53 -8.95 3.36
CA GLU A 538 40.22 -7.70 3.74
C GLU A 538 39.65 -7.13 5.04
N LEU A 539 38.33 -7.17 5.22
CA LEU A 539 37.69 -6.77 6.47
C LEU A 539 38.14 -7.64 7.65
N CYS A 540 38.12 -8.96 7.52
CA CYS A 540 38.57 -9.87 8.59
C CYS A 540 40.05 -9.69 8.93
N GLU A 541 40.91 -9.50 7.92
CA GLU A 541 42.34 -9.25 8.11
C GLU A 541 42.57 -7.93 8.87
N LEU A 542 41.85 -6.86 8.49
CA LEU A 542 41.90 -5.59 9.20
C LEU A 542 41.39 -5.72 10.65
N LEU A 543 40.37 -6.53 10.90
CA LEU A 543 39.89 -6.82 12.25
C LEU A 543 40.97 -7.52 13.09
N ASP A 544 41.64 -8.52 12.51
CA ASP A 544 42.70 -9.26 13.18
C ASP A 544 43.93 -8.38 13.45
N GLU A 545 44.27 -7.47 12.53
CA GLU A 545 45.34 -6.48 12.69
C GLU A 545 45.02 -5.49 13.82
N ARG A 546 43.81 -4.92 13.83
CA ARG A 546 43.38 -3.96 14.86
C ARG A 546 43.21 -4.59 16.23
N THR A 547 42.81 -5.86 16.30
CA THR A 547 42.74 -6.60 17.56
C THR A 547 44.11 -6.77 18.22
N LYS A 548 45.19 -6.79 17.42
CA LYS A 548 46.57 -6.93 17.90
C LYS A 548 47.28 -5.60 18.16
N SER A 549 46.72 -4.47 17.72
CA SER A 549 47.32 -3.14 17.82
C SER A 549 46.59 -2.24 18.84
N LEU A 550 47.26 -1.19 19.31
CA LEU A 550 46.71 -0.26 20.30
C LEU A 550 45.64 0.62 19.67
N GLN A 551 44.41 0.56 20.19
CA GLN A 551 43.18 1.13 19.60
C GLN A 551 43.18 2.65 19.37
N ALA A 552 44.10 3.41 19.97
CA ALA A 552 44.01 4.87 20.07
C ALA A 552 44.23 5.65 18.74
N SER A 553 44.68 5.01 17.66
CA SER A 553 45.04 5.70 16.40
C SER A 553 44.32 5.21 15.15
N HIS A 554 43.35 4.30 15.26
CA HIS A 554 42.68 3.75 14.08
C HIS A 554 41.62 4.70 13.54
N HIS A 555 41.78 5.15 12.29
CA HIS A 555 40.73 5.86 11.56
C HIS A 555 39.51 4.94 11.33
N PHE A 556 38.31 5.53 11.27
CA PHE A 556 37.09 4.79 11.02
C PHE A 556 37.03 4.29 9.58
N VAL A 557 36.68 3.02 9.38
CA VAL A 557 36.48 2.44 8.04
C VAL A 557 35.10 1.82 7.98
N LEU A 558 34.29 2.22 7.00
CA LEU A 558 32.95 1.70 6.76
C LEU A 558 32.94 0.81 5.52
N TYR A 559 32.73 -0.48 5.72
CA TYR A 559 32.53 -1.43 4.64
C TYR A 559 31.05 -1.51 4.26
N ILE A 560 30.78 -1.46 2.96
CA ILE A 560 29.43 -1.64 2.41
C ILE A 560 29.49 -2.79 1.41
N PHE A 561 28.69 -3.83 1.65
CA PHE A 561 28.57 -4.97 0.75
C PHE A 561 27.17 -5.02 0.17
N ASP A 562 27.04 -4.71 -1.12
CA ASP A 562 25.79 -4.85 -1.85
C ASP A 562 25.56 -6.29 -2.35
N GLU A 563 24.30 -6.68 -2.44
CA GLU A 563 23.85 -8.03 -2.86
C GLU A 563 24.61 -9.17 -2.14
N ILE A 564 24.70 -9.09 -0.80
CA ILE A 564 25.39 -10.10 0.01
C ILE A 564 24.68 -11.47 -0.06
N ASP A 565 23.35 -11.47 -0.20
CA ASP A 565 22.56 -12.70 -0.22
C ASP A 565 22.88 -13.56 -1.44
N SER A 566 22.99 -12.94 -2.63
CA SER A 566 23.36 -13.63 -3.86
C SER A 566 24.85 -13.99 -3.88
N THR A 567 25.70 -13.15 -3.30
CA THR A 567 27.13 -13.47 -3.12
C THR A 567 27.31 -14.74 -2.28
N ILE A 568 26.60 -14.84 -1.15
CA ILE A 568 26.63 -16.04 -0.29
C ILE A 568 26.11 -17.28 -1.04
N ALA A 569 25.03 -17.12 -1.80
CA ALA A 569 24.44 -18.21 -2.57
C ALA A 569 25.40 -18.74 -3.64
N GLN A 570 26.09 -17.86 -4.36
CA GLN A 570 27.06 -18.23 -5.41
C GLN A 570 28.32 -18.89 -4.82
N GLU A 571 28.85 -18.36 -3.71
CA GLU A 571 30.05 -18.90 -3.07
C GLU A 571 29.84 -20.28 -2.44
N ARG A 572 28.62 -20.58 -2.00
CA ARG A 572 28.26 -21.92 -1.50
C ARG A 572 28.59 -23.01 -2.51
N GLU A 573 28.33 -22.77 -3.79
CA GLU A 573 28.57 -23.75 -4.86
C GLU A 573 30.06 -23.96 -5.11
N SER A 574 30.89 -22.93 -4.87
CA SER A 574 32.31 -22.93 -5.24
C SER A 574 33.26 -23.25 -4.08
N ASN A 575 33.00 -22.76 -2.85
CA ASN A 575 33.95 -22.76 -1.73
C ASN A 575 33.42 -23.41 -0.43
N GLY A 576 32.23 -24.03 -0.49
CA GLY A 576 31.64 -24.78 0.62
C GLY A 576 30.67 -23.97 1.50
N TYR A 577 29.84 -24.69 2.25
CA TYR A 577 28.60 -24.16 2.87
C TYR A 577 28.81 -23.06 3.94
N TYR A 578 29.97 -23.00 4.60
CA TYR A 578 30.19 -22.12 5.77
C TYR A 578 31.25 -21.02 5.55
N TYR A 579 32.03 -21.07 4.47
CA TYR A 579 33.23 -20.24 4.32
C TYR A 579 32.96 -18.73 4.38
N PHE A 580 31.97 -18.27 3.60
CA PHE A 580 31.62 -16.84 3.55
C PHE A 580 30.79 -16.42 4.79
N LYS A 581 29.93 -17.32 5.27
CA LYS A 581 29.09 -17.11 6.47
C LYS A 581 29.93 -16.78 7.70
N ASP A 582 30.96 -17.57 7.98
CA ASP A 582 31.75 -17.42 9.21
C ASP A 582 32.47 -16.08 9.26
N LYS A 583 32.90 -15.55 8.11
CA LYS A 583 33.51 -14.22 7.98
C LYS A 583 32.51 -13.08 8.22
N VAL A 584 31.29 -13.20 7.70
CA VAL A 584 30.20 -12.26 7.97
C VAL A 584 29.85 -12.27 9.46
N THR A 585 29.70 -13.43 10.08
CA THR A 585 29.39 -13.53 11.52
C THR A 585 30.54 -13.02 12.41
N TYR A 586 31.79 -13.24 12.01
CA TYR A 586 32.96 -12.72 12.73
C TYR A 586 32.98 -11.18 12.72
N SER A 587 32.83 -10.58 11.54
CA SER A 587 32.77 -9.12 11.39
C SER A 587 31.57 -8.51 12.13
N LEU A 588 30.40 -9.15 12.08
CA LEU A 588 29.24 -8.74 12.86
C LEU A 588 29.49 -8.73 14.37
N LYS A 589 30.39 -9.54 14.91
CA LYS A 589 30.68 -9.56 16.35
C LYS A 589 31.77 -8.57 16.75
N GLN A 590 32.81 -8.41 15.92
CA GLN A 590 34.04 -7.71 16.30
C GLN A 590 34.18 -6.29 15.74
N ALA A 591 33.48 -5.94 14.65
CA ALA A 591 33.75 -4.70 13.91
C ALA A 591 33.65 -3.41 14.75
N SER A 592 32.58 -3.28 15.54
CA SER A 592 32.37 -2.09 16.38
C SER A 592 33.46 -1.89 17.43
N HIS A 593 34.08 -2.96 17.93
CA HIS A 593 35.15 -2.85 18.92
C HIS A 593 36.46 -2.30 18.33
N GLN A 594 36.60 -2.32 17.01
CA GLN A 594 37.83 -1.96 16.30
C GLN A 594 37.67 -0.71 15.45
N ASN A 595 36.68 0.14 15.76
CA ASN A 595 36.36 1.35 14.99
C ASN A 595 36.13 1.03 13.49
N ILE A 596 35.45 -0.07 13.20
CA ILE A 596 35.06 -0.51 11.85
C ILE A 596 33.54 -0.61 11.78
N GLY A 597 32.97 -0.05 10.73
CA GLY A 597 31.55 -0.19 10.40
C GLY A 597 31.33 -1.19 9.27
N CYS A 598 30.19 -1.87 9.27
CA CYS A 598 29.75 -2.77 8.23
C CYS A 598 28.26 -2.56 7.90
N ILE A 599 27.95 -2.37 6.62
CA ILE A 599 26.58 -2.36 6.08
C ILE A 599 26.45 -3.54 5.11
N TYR A 600 25.52 -4.45 5.40
CA TYR A 600 25.20 -5.59 4.56
C TYR A 600 23.84 -5.37 3.92
N ILE A 601 23.77 -5.48 2.60
CA ILE A 601 22.54 -5.23 1.84
C ILE A 601 22.08 -6.53 1.19
N GLY A 602 20.81 -6.88 1.39
CA GLY A 602 20.23 -8.08 0.79
C GLY A 602 18.74 -7.95 0.51
N GLN A 603 18.16 -8.95 -0.15
CA GLN A 603 16.79 -8.90 -0.65
C GLN A 603 15.78 -9.34 0.41
N SER A 604 16.14 -10.37 1.18
CA SER A 604 15.22 -10.97 2.14
C SER A 604 15.45 -10.45 3.55
N CYS A 605 14.35 -10.25 4.27
CA CYS A 605 14.38 -10.05 5.72
C CYS A 605 14.46 -11.38 6.48
N ASP A 606 14.21 -12.52 5.81
CA ASP A 606 14.32 -13.84 6.44
C ASP A 606 15.75 -14.36 6.41
N ALA A 607 16.36 -14.43 7.59
CA ALA A 607 17.73 -14.90 7.74
C ALA A 607 17.94 -16.32 7.20
N ASP A 608 16.91 -17.18 7.24
CA ASP A 608 17.00 -18.57 6.81
C ASP A 608 17.07 -18.71 5.27
N THR A 609 16.64 -17.67 4.53
CA THR A 609 16.78 -17.63 3.06
C THR A 609 18.21 -17.34 2.60
N VAL A 610 19.07 -16.89 3.52
CA VAL A 610 20.52 -16.76 3.29
C VAL A 610 21.18 -18.07 3.74
N PRO A 611 21.68 -18.91 2.83
CA PRO A 611 22.18 -20.24 3.17
C PRO A 611 23.18 -20.22 4.34
N GLY A 612 22.87 -21.00 5.38
CA GLY A 612 23.73 -21.17 6.55
C GLY A 612 23.58 -20.10 7.64
N MET A 613 22.96 -18.94 7.39
CA MET A 613 22.69 -17.94 8.43
C MET A 613 21.39 -18.22 9.17
N ARG A 614 21.35 -17.81 10.45
CA ARG A 614 20.16 -17.88 11.29
C ARG A 614 19.78 -16.49 11.76
N TRP A 615 18.53 -16.37 12.20
CA TRP A 615 18.01 -15.15 12.83
C TRP A 615 18.89 -14.62 13.98
N SER A 616 19.49 -15.52 14.76
CA SER A 616 20.43 -15.19 15.85
C SER A 616 21.74 -14.57 15.37
N ASP A 617 22.15 -14.79 14.12
CA ASP A 617 23.40 -14.23 13.60
C ASP A 617 23.26 -12.73 13.33
N TRP A 618 22.05 -12.29 12.95
CA TRP A 618 21.73 -10.89 12.63
C TRP A 618 21.30 -10.05 13.83
N THR A 619 21.17 -10.63 15.03
CA THR A 619 20.88 -9.85 16.26
C THR A 619 22.05 -8.95 16.68
N SER A 620 23.25 -9.23 16.16
CA SER A 620 24.45 -8.40 16.37
C SER A 620 24.56 -7.23 15.38
N ALA A 621 23.55 -7.03 14.51
CA ALA A 621 23.40 -5.85 13.65
C ALA A 621 22.07 -5.15 13.92
N VAL A 622 22.05 -3.84 13.71
CA VAL A 622 20.78 -3.12 13.51
C VAL A 622 20.15 -3.64 12.23
N GLN A 623 18.89 -4.05 12.27
CA GLN A 623 18.18 -4.54 11.09
C GLN A 623 17.24 -3.45 10.59
N LEU A 624 17.38 -3.10 9.31
CA LEU A 624 16.57 -2.09 8.65
C LEU A 624 15.76 -2.74 7.52
N HIS A 625 14.44 -2.81 7.71
CA HIS A 625 13.53 -3.46 6.77
C HIS A 625 12.67 -2.42 6.06
N ILE A 626 12.85 -2.25 4.75
CA ILE A 626 12.18 -1.20 3.98
C ILE A 626 10.84 -1.72 3.45
N GLY A 627 9.79 -0.90 3.55
CA GLY A 627 8.47 -1.18 2.98
C GLY A 627 7.90 -2.55 3.37
N ALA A 628 7.56 -3.38 2.38
CA ALA A 628 6.95 -4.70 2.59
C ALA A 628 7.78 -5.64 3.49
N ASN A 629 9.12 -5.52 3.48
CA ASN A 629 9.98 -6.34 4.34
C ASN A 629 9.77 -6.04 5.83
N ALA A 630 9.33 -4.83 6.20
CA ALA A 630 8.97 -4.52 7.58
C ALA A 630 7.80 -5.40 8.05
N LYS A 631 6.75 -5.52 7.23
CA LYS A 631 5.58 -6.36 7.53
C LYS A 631 5.96 -7.85 7.60
N LEU A 632 6.80 -8.32 6.68
CA LEU A 632 7.29 -9.70 6.69
C LEU A 632 8.08 -10.01 7.96
N TRP A 633 8.96 -9.09 8.38
CA TRP A 633 9.71 -9.22 9.62
C TRP A 633 8.80 -9.27 10.85
N ILE A 634 7.83 -8.34 10.97
CA ILE A 634 6.87 -8.30 12.09
C ILE A 634 6.02 -9.58 12.15
N ASN A 635 5.64 -10.11 10.98
CA ASN A 635 4.85 -11.33 10.90
C ASN A 635 5.64 -12.59 11.25
N ASN A 636 6.98 -12.54 11.16
CA ASN A 636 7.81 -13.70 11.42
C ASN A 636 7.63 -14.20 12.86
N PRO A 637 7.33 -15.50 13.09
CA PRO A 637 7.14 -16.06 14.43
C PRO A 637 8.42 -16.00 15.30
N LYS A 638 9.61 -15.89 14.69
CA LYS A 638 10.91 -15.82 15.39
C LYS A 638 11.29 -14.41 15.86
N SER A 639 10.52 -13.37 15.50
CA SER A 639 10.83 -11.96 15.83
C SER A 639 10.63 -11.58 17.31
N ALA A 640 10.11 -12.49 18.15
CA ALA A 640 9.94 -12.32 19.60
C ALA A 640 9.15 -11.04 20.01
N LEU A 641 8.08 -10.70 19.29
CA LEU A 641 7.34 -9.45 19.50
C LEU A 641 6.13 -9.54 20.46
N GLY A 642 5.70 -10.74 20.88
CA GLY A 642 4.55 -10.91 21.79
C GLY A 642 3.34 -10.03 21.43
N ASP A 643 2.78 -9.33 22.42
CA ASP A 643 1.64 -8.41 22.26
C ASP A 643 1.98 -7.13 21.46
N ALA A 644 3.27 -6.77 21.33
CA ALA A 644 3.70 -5.60 20.55
C ALA A 644 3.53 -5.81 19.03
N LYS A 645 3.39 -7.06 18.58
CA LYS A 645 3.18 -7.41 17.17
C LYS A 645 1.95 -6.74 16.58
N GLU A 646 0.81 -6.81 17.26
CA GLU A 646 -0.44 -6.24 16.76
C GLU A 646 -0.35 -4.71 16.66
N THR A 647 0.30 -4.09 17.64
CA THR A 647 0.54 -2.63 17.64
C THR A 647 1.41 -2.21 16.46
N LEU A 648 2.53 -2.91 16.22
CA LEU A 648 3.43 -2.62 15.09
C LEU A 648 2.74 -2.85 13.74
N LEU A 649 1.88 -3.87 13.60
CA LEU A 649 1.10 -4.09 12.38
C LEU A 649 0.08 -2.97 12.13
N LYS A 650 -0.59 -2.47 13.18
CA LYS A 650 -1.50 -1.31 13.08
C LYS A 650 -0.74 -0.05 12.69
N GLN A 651 0.43 0.17 13.28
CA GLN A 651 1.31 1.30 12.92
C GLN A 651 1.81 1.19 11.47
N TYR A 652 2.26 0.01 11.05
CA TYR A 652 2.66 -0.28 9.68
C TYR A 652 1.55 0.08 8.69
N ALA A 653 0.32 -0.41 8.92
CA ALA A 653 -0.81 -0.15 8.03
C ALA A 653 -1.12 1.34 7.93
N LYS A 654 -1.07 2.07 9.06
CA LYS A 654 -1.29 3.52 9.08
C LYS A 654 -0.22 4.29 8.30
N ILE A 655 1.04 3.91 8.46
CA ILE A 655 2.17 4.54 7.77
C ILE A 655 2.14 4.24 6.28
N GLN A 656 1.90 2.97 5.91
CA GLN A 656 1.81 2.55 4.51
C GLN A 656 0.70 3.34 3.79
N GLU A 657 -0.51 3.39 4.36
CA GLU A 657 -1.61 4.15 3.78
C GLU A 657 -1.29 5.64 3.64
N TYR A 658 -0.61 6.24 4.63
CA TYR A 658 -0.18 7.64 4.55
C TYR A 658 0.85 7.88 3.43
N CYS A 659 1.85 7.00 3.29
CA CYS A 659 2.86 7.12 2.24
C CYS A 659 2.25 6.95 0.85
N ASP A 660 1.38 5.94 0.69
CA ASP A 660 0.70 5.66 -0.57
C ASP A 660 -0.20 6.84 -0.97
N GLN A 661 -0.99 7.37 -0.02
CA GLN A 661 -1.83 8.55 -0.25
C GLN A 661 -0.99 9.79 -0.64
N LYS A 662 0.10 10.08 0.10
CA LYS A 662 0.95 11.25 -0.20
C LYS A 662 1.68 11.13 -1.53
N ASN A 663 2.13 9.93 -1.87
CA ASN A 663 2.74 9.68 -3.17
C ASN A 663 1.72 9.83 -4.31
N GLU A 664 0.50 9.31 -4.15
CA GLU A 664 -0.58 9.46 -5.12
C GLU A 664 -0.99 10.94 -5.31
N GLU A 665 -1.17 11.69 -4.21
CA GLU A 665 -1.51 13.12 -4.24
C GLU A 665 -0.45 13.98 -4.95
N LEU A 666 0.83 13.63 -4.77
CA LEU A 666 1.95 14.35 -5.37
C LEU A 666 2.34 13.81 -6.75
N GLY A 667 1.70 12.74 -7.23
CA GLY A 667 2.02 12.07 -8.48
C GLY A 667 3.41 11.43 -8.49
N LEU A 668 3.91 10.98 -7.33
CA LEU A 668 5.23 10.40 -7.15
C LEU A 668 5.20 8.87 -7.30
N ASP A 669 6.08 8.33 -8.14
CA ASP A 669 6.33 6.89 -8.23
C ASP A 669 7.42 6.47 -7.22
N ILE A 670 7.06 5.57 -6.32
CA ILE A 670 7.94 5.03 -5.28
C ILE A 670 9.18 4.32 -5.83
N PHE A 671 9.18 3.90 -7.10
CA PHE A 671 10.30 3.19 -7.72
C PHE A 671 11.27 4.12 -8.45
N THR A 672 10.83 5.26 -8.96
CA THR A 672 11.66 6.16 -9.77
C THR A 672 11.99 7.47 -9.07
N ASP A 673 11.10 7.99 -8.23
CA ASP A 673 11.21 9.37 -7.77
C ASP A 673 11.96 9.46 -6.44
N ALA A 674 13.08 10.19 -6.44
CA ALA A 674 13.93 10.35 -5.26
C ALA A 674 13.17 10.88 -4.04
N THR A 675 12.19 11.76 -4.25
CA THR A 675 11.39 12.44 -3.21
C THR A 675 10.14 11.68 -2.77
N ALA A 676 9.90 10.46 -3.28
CA ALA A 676 8.75 9.67 -2.84
C ALA A 676 8.85 9.31 -1.36
N TYR A 677 7.72 9.38 -0.66
CA TYR A 677 7.60 9.04 0.75
C TYR A 677 7.86 7.56 0.95
N ARG A 678 8.90 7.25 1.74
CA ARG A 678 9.33 5.90 2.06
C ARG A 678 9.57 5.75 3.55
N PHE A 679 9.46 4.52 4.03
CA PHE A 679 9.68 4.20 5.43
C PHE A 679 10.35 2.84 5.58
N ALA A 680 10.96 2.66 6.75
CA ALA A 680 11.55 1.40 7.16
C ALA A 680 11.24 1.12 8.62
N LEU A 681 11.27 -0.17 8.98
CA LEU A 681 11.32 -0.60 10.36
C LEU A 681 12.78 -0.77 10.76
N ALA A 682 13.21 0.01 11.75
CA ALA A 682 14.51 -0.10 12.39
C ALA A 682 14.40 -0.97 13.64
N VAL A 683 15.15 -2.07 13.67
CA VAL A 683 15.29 -2.98 14.80
C VAL A 683 16.67 -2.74 15.40
N PRO A 684 16.78 -1.91 16.46
CA PRO A 684 18.07 -1.60 17.05
C PRO A 684 18.65 -2.82 17.80
N LEU A 685 19.97 -2.82 18.02
CA LEU A 685 20.64 -3.86 18.82
C LEU A 685 20.04 -3.98 20.23
N ASN A 686 19.67 -2.83 20.80
CA ASN A 686 19.04 -2.71 22.11
C ASN A 686 17.79 -1.82 21.97
N GLY A 687 16.66 -2.29 22.48
CA GLY A 687 15.40 -1.55 22.49
C GLY A 687 14.33 -2.12 21.56
N LEU A 688 13.18 -1.44 21.50
CA LEU A 688 12.04 -1.86 20.71
C LEU A 688 12.18 -1.41 19.25
N PRO A 689 11.65 -2.19 18.28
CA PRO A 689 11.57 -1.77 16.89
C PRO A 689 10.80 -0.45 16.73
N LYS A 690 11.27 0.42 15.83
CA LYS A 690 10.66 1.72 15.55
C LYS A 690 10.57 1.94 14.05
N PHE A 691 9.47 2.51 13.59
CA PHE A 691 9.39 3.00 12.22
C PHE A 691 10.19 4.28 12.07
N ILE A 692 10.85 4.43 10.91
CA ILE A 692 11.56 5.62 10.53
C ILE A 692 11.10 6.04 9.13
N GLN A 693 10.91 7.34 8.93
CA GLN A 693 10.78 7.92 7.62
C GLN A 693 12.18 7.97 6.98
N LEU A 694 12.30 7.47 5.76
CA LEU A 694 13.55 7.55 5.01
C LEU A 694 13.64 8.95 4.36
N PRO A 695 14.81 9.62 4.43
CA PRO A 695 15.05 10.83 3.65
C PRO A 695 14.96 10.54 2.15
N ASP A 696 14.77 11.60 1.37
CA ASP A 696 14.84 11.55 -0.09
C ASP A 696 16.13 10.85 -0.54
N PHE A 697 16.08 10.11 -1.63
CA PHE A 697 17.31 9.56 -2.19
C PHE A 697 18.27 10.71 -2.58
N ASP A 698 19.56 10.46 -2.41
CA ASP A 698 20.61 11.45 -2.64
C ASP A 698 20.50 12.71 -1.77
N HIS A 699 19.86 12.61 -0.60
CA HIS A 699 19.81 13.69 0.40
C HIS A 699 21.20 14.17 0.83
N TYR A 700 22.20 13.27 0.79
CA TYR A 700 23.59 13.59 1.07
C TYR A 700 24.43 13.43 -0.19
N ASP A 701 25.27 14.42 -0.48
CA ASP A 701 26.28 14.34 -1.53
C ASP A 701 27.59 13.75 -0.97
N TYR A 702 28.11 12.71 -1.63
CA TYR A 702 29.34 12.04 -1.20
C TYR A 702 30.56 12.97 -1.28
N TYR A 703 30.69 13.74 -2.36
CA TYR A 703 31.87 14.56 -2.61
C TYR A 703 31.89 15.78 -1.69
N GLU A 704 30.75 16.40 -1.42
CA GLU A 704 30.62 17.48 -0.44
C GLU A 704 31.04 17.01 0.96
N LEU A 705 30.48 15.89 1.41
CA LEU A 705 30.73 15.39 2.76
C LEU A 705 32.17 14.91 2.93
N MET A 706 32.69 14.15 1.97
CA MET A 706 34.04 13.57 2.05
C MET A 706 35.15 14.57 1.66
N SER A 707 34.85 15.71 1.04
CA SER A 707 35.83 16.78 0.74
C SER A 707 36.14 17.70 1.92
N THR A 708 35.31 17.72 2.98
CA THR A 708 35.68 18.40 4.23
C THR A 708 36.94 17.80 4.89
N ASN A 709 37.30 16.57 4.49
CA ASN A 709 38.50 15.86 4.90
C ASN A 709 39.80 16.55 4.44
N THR A 710 39.80 17.29 3.33
CA THR A 710 40.99 18.04 2.85
C THR A 710 41.24 19.34 3.63
N GLN A 711 40.21 19.96 4.23
CA GLN A 711 40.38 21.19 5.02
C GLN A 711 40.76 20.89 6.50
N PHE A 712 40.27 19.79 7.08
CA PHE A 712 40.65 19.36 8.42
C PHE A 712 42.01 18.64 8.48
N GLN A 713 42.42 17.94 7.41
CA GLN A 713 43.80 17.46 7.33
C GLN A 713 44.80 18.61 7.24
N ASN A 714 44.50 19.71 6.52
CA ASN A 714 45.41 20.86 6.52
C ASN A 714 45.53 21.52 7.89
N SER A 715 44.44 21.71 8.64
CA SER A 715 44.49 22.34 9.97
C SER A 715 45.06 21.43 11.07
N SER A 716 44.90 20.11 10.98
CA SER A 716 45.57 19.17 11.88
C SER A 716 47.03 18.88 11.48
N TYR A 717 47.42 19.09 10.21
CA TYR A 717 48.82 19.14 9.80
C TYR A 717 49.53 20.35 10.43
N TYR A 718 48.88 21.52 10.48
CA TYR A 718 49.46 22.72 11.14
C TYR A 718 49.52 22.65 12.68
N LEU A 719 48.71 21.80 13.33
CA LEU A 719 48.71 21.63 14.80
C LEU A 719 49.46 20.38 15.29
N LYS A 720 49.70 19.37 14.44
CA LYS A 720 50.59 18.25 14.76
C LYS A 720 52.03 18.46 14.28
N ASN A 721 52.27 19.33 13.29
CA ASN A 721 53.63 19.74 12.92
C ASN A 721 54.22 20.79 13.89
N SER A 722 53.48 21.23 14.92
CA SER A 722 54.06 22.01 16.03
C SER A 722 54.55 21.15 17.20
N GLU A 723 54.34 19.83 17.19
CA GLU A 723 54.80 18.93 18.27
C GLU A 723 55.56 17.68 17.79
N ILE A 724 55.71 17.45 16.47
CA ILE A 724 56.56 16.40 15.92
C ILE A 724 57.31 16.94 14.68
N GLU A 725 58.29 17.80 14.92
CA GLU A 725 59.42 18.08 14.01
C GLU A 725 60.57 18.63 14.87
N ASP A 726 61.07 17.76 15.74
CA ASP A 726 62.40 17.88 16.34
C ASP A 726 63.25 16.73 15.77
N GLU A 727 63.34 16.67 14.45
CA GLU A 727 64.40 15.99 13.70
C GLU A 727 64.61 16.78 12.41
N ASN A 728 65.48 17.78 12.52
CA ASN A 728 65.97 18.63 11.42
C ASN A 728 66.60 17.78 10.30
N GLU A 729 66.00 17.78 9.11
CA GLU A 729 66.78 17.77 7.87
C GLU A 729 67.01 19.23 7.45
N ASP A 730 68.16 19.76 7.85
CA ASP A 730 68.68 21.07 7.45
C ASP A 730 68.68 21.21 5.92
N PHE A 731 67.84 22.11 5.40
CA PHE A 731 68.12 22.76 4.12
C PHE A 731 69.36 23.66 4.33
N GLU A 732 70.56 23.11 4.16
CA GLU A 732 71.80 23.88 4.19
C GLU A 732 71.82 24.92 3.05
N SER A 733 71.70 26.20 3.41
CA SER A 733 72.09 27.31 2.54
C SER A 733 73.56 27.14 2.13
N THR A 734 73.82 27.06 0.83
CA THR A 734 75.17 26.78 0.28
C THR A 734 76.08 27.98 0.42
N VAL A 735 76.73 28.10 1.58
CA VAL A 735 77.71 29.15 1.88
C VAL A 735 78.99 28.94 1.07
N THR A 736 79.30 29.90 0.18
CA THR A 736 80.45 29.83 -0.71
C THR A 736 81.60 30.71 -0.19
N CYS A 737 82.81 30.15 -0.11
CA CYS A 737 83.98 30.88 0.37
C CYS A 737 84.38 32.01 -0.61
N PRO A 738 84.41 33.28 -0.18
CA PRO A 738 84.68 34.41 -1.08
C PRO A 738 86.12 34.42 -1.62
N LYS A 739 87.04 33.68 -1.00
CA LYS A 739 88.46 33.65 -1.40
C LYS A 739 88.77 32.60 -2.47
N CYS A 740 88.05 31.47 -2.51
CA CYS A 740 88.36 30.37 -3.43
C CYS A 740 87.14 29.76 -4.12
N GLY A 741 85.94 30.29 -3.90
CA GLY A 741 84.70 29.80 -4.51
C GLY A 741 84.23 28.43 -4.01
N SER A 742 84.89 27.85 -2.99
CA SER A 742 84.51 26.54 -2.46
C SER A 742 83.23 26.64 -1.63
N THR A 743 82.26 25.76 -1.91
CA THR A 743 81.03 25.58 -1.11
C THR A 743 81.27 24.77 0.17
N LYS A 744 82.48 24.25 0.38
CA LYS A 744 82.84 23.47 1.57
C LYS A 744 83.33 24.40 2.69
N ALA A 745 82.39 25.09 3.35
CA ALA A 745 82.65 25.87 4.55
C ALA A 745 82.07 25.18 5.79
N LYS A 746 82.72 25.31 6.96
CA LYS A 746 82.18 24.88 8.26
C LYS A 746 81.93 26.10 9.15
N LYS A 747 80.87 26.07 9.96
CA LYS A 747 80.64 27.08 11.01
C LYS A 747 81.81 27.05 11.99
N ASN A 748 82.35 28.22 12.35
CA ASN A 748 83.51 28.37 13.22
C ASN A 748 83.17 29.26 14.42
N GLY A 749 82.59 28.64 15.46
CA GLY A 749 82.15 29.30 16.69
C GLY A 749 80.66 29.68 16.72
N SER A 750 80.20 30.10 17.90
CA SER A 750 78.83 30.57 18.16
C SER A 750 78.56 31.92 17.48
N PRO A 751 77.32 32.20 17.03
CA PRO A 751 76.95 33.52 16.52
C PRO A 751 77.23 34.60 17.57
N GLU A 752 77.80 35.73 17.15
CA GLU A 752 78.03 36.87 18.04
C GLU A 752 76.67 37.50 18.35
N ALA A 753 76.20 37.29 19.59
CA ALA A 753 74.83 37.55 20.04
C ALA A 753 74.34 39.00 19.85
N ASN A 754 75.24 39.96 19.58
CA ASN A 754 74.91 41.37 19.46
C ASN A 754 74.99 41.93 18.02
N GLU A 755 75.44 41.16 17.02
CA GLU A 755 75.70 41.72 15.68
C GLU A 755 75.08 40.93 14.50
N GLY A 756 74.43 39.79 14.72
CA GLY A 756 73.71 39.08 13.64
C GLY A 756 74.57 38.38 12.58
N PHE A 757 75.89 38.29 12.80
CA PHE A 757 76.84 37.62 11.89
C PHE A 757 77.20 36.21 12.34
N GLN A 758 77.30 35.29 11.36
CA GLN A 758 77.82 33.93 11.56
C GLN A 758 79.23 33.80 10.96
N LYS A 759 80.18 33.29 11.76
CA LYS A 759 81.56 33.00 11.33
C LYS A 759 81.66 31.63 10.68
N TYR A 760 82.38 31.56 9.55
CA TYR A 760 82.68 30.36 8.79
C TYR A 760 84.17 30.22 8.53
N GLN A 761 84.64 28.97 8.41
CA GLN A 761 85.99 28.63 7.95
C GLN A 761 85.90 27.72 6.72
N CYS A 762 86.59 28.09 5.64
CA CYS A 762 86.68 27.25 4.45
C CYS A 762 87.56 26.02 4.71
N LYS A 763 87.04 24.82 4.40
CA LYS A 763 87.81 23.57 4.54
C LYS A 763 88.94 23.44 3.50
N ASN A 764 88.81 24.08 2.33
CA ASN A 764 89.80 23.95 1.26
C ASN A 764 90.98 24.92 1.38
N CYS A 765 90.77 26.15 1.85
CA CYS A 765 91.84 27.16 1.95
C CYS A 765 92.09 27.69 3.37
N GLY A 766 91.35 27.19 4.37
CA GLY A 766 91.50 27.57 5.79
C GLY A 766 91.04 28.99 6.13
N HIS A 767 90.56 29.76 5.16
CA HIS A 767 90.18 31.17 5.36
C HIS A 767 88.90 31.31 6.20
N ASN A 768 88.94 32.24 7.16
CA ASN A 768 87.81 32.59 8.02
C ASN A 768 87.08 33.82 7.48
N PHE A 769 85.74 33.79 7.40
CA PHE A 769 84.91 34.90 6.92
C PHE A 769 83.56 34.94 7.66
N LYS A 770 82.83 36.06 7.59
CA LYS A 770 81.53 36.28 8.26
C LYS A 770 80.42 36.50 7.23
N ILE A 771 79.20 36.05 7.51
CA ILE A 771 77.99 36.31 6.71
C ILE A 771 76.90 36.89 7.61
N ASP A 772 76.21 37.92 7.13
CA ASP A 772 75.04 38.53 7.77
C ASP A 772 73.81 37.61 7.59
N MET A 773 73.17 37.24 8.69
CA MET A 773 72.02 36.33 8.68
C MET A 773 70.71 37.00 8.18
N ASN A 774 70.67 38.33 8.06
CA ASN A 774 69.43 39.06 7.72
C ASN A 774 69.22 39.30 6.22
N SER A 775 70.15 38.93 5.34
CA SER A 775 70.10 39.32 3.92
C SER A 775 69.63 38.25 2.93
N THR A 776 69.04 37.13 3.37
CA THR A 776 68.72 35.98 2.48
C THR A 776 67.23 35.74 2.19
N ASN A 777 66.33 36.69 2.46
CA ASN A 777 64.93 36.60 2.02
C ASN A 777 64.62 37.62 0.92
N SER A 778 65.08 37.33 -0.31
CA SER A 778 64.51 37.92 -1.53
C SER A 778 64.84 37.03 -2.72
N ASN A 779 63.93 36.08 -3.00
CA ASN A 779 63.54 35.59 -4.33
C ASN A 779 62.26 34.79 -4.22
#